data_AF-D8RC31-F1
#
_entry.id   AF-D8RC31-F1
#
_cell.length_a   1.000
_cell.length_b   1.000
_cell.length_c   1.000
_cell.angle_alpha   90.00
_cell.angle_beta   90.00
_cell.angle_gamma   90.00
#
_symmetry.space_group_name_H-M   'P 1'
#
loop_
_entity.id
_entity.type
_entity.pdbx_description
1 polymer ?
#
loop_
_entity_poly.entity_id
_entity_poly.type
_entity_poly.pdbx_seq_one_letter_code
_entity_poly.pdbx_strand_id
1 'polypeptide(L)'
;MPSSPNYSVRARKVEKIFKQFDGNGDGRLNRDEMAALVIAVNPRVKFSDEQIRAILDEVFRTYGEFIDGKKGLTFDGLLRTYDDGAGDVDRDFDALGLQLEKDDGAGAGTDVESVGDESRSSERTGLSKAGGVVSIMDERPEAASTKRRQNVGAWAASPNNGIVYDDTWRLVEDLEILLRRAEAKIEARRKAKLSRKKSSSANGVDVSGQLAGGDEVVRRTMHDLGTESSVYQKALGDLRQKADASRTQDEAFDAHMAMGRSLFDHKFYEEALICFKRATELRPTDVRPHFRTGNTLYSLEKFLEAREAYELALDAANTGNPQWTNLVPQIHVNLGVALEGEGMLLNACEHYREAAILHPPHYRALKLLGSGLYGVGEYRAAEKALGEAIFLKSDYADAHCDLGSVLHALGDDERAIVEFQKAIDIKPDHMDALYNLGGLLRDTGRFQRAAEVYSRVLSLNPSHWQAQLNRAVSLLGAGDTEEARKALKEAFKMTNRVELYDAIGHLKHLQKKPKGLNGMIKGAQDVERSDSGFVIADPSTFTRVSNKTTPRPWIAHALKIRAFQKHTRLHRCNLASLSKEMANKPSASQTAGTAGHISEALIRKADLEKSLRRMLGFLPPTTFQSAVKAINEKVLSVLDKVGSGRVDLGMFLATIAPLCAGPVDKRKRTAFDCLVHRSTKGLGAEIVKSDAKTYFKHLRAIYLSSESTSELWEVRGEDEHANISYPEFVEMFDDRDWAFGVLHTVVKLEAGDRVRHNGIACAVCSYPITGPRFKETNANFSLCSTCYGDGKVPDHPKQESYSFREYNSETDAVKDKLRFLGRS
;
A
#
# COMPACT_ATOMS: atom_id res chain seq x y z
N MET A 1 48.57 -32.09 -12.60
CA MET A 1 47.24 -32.23 -11.96
C MET A 1 46.45 -33.26 -12.76
N PRO A 2 45.94 -34.35 -12.16
CA PRO A 2 45.01 -35.23 -12.85
C PRO A 2 43.67 -34.51 -13.02
N SER A 3 43.11 -34.59 -14.22
CA SER A 3 41.83 -33.97 -14.61
C SER A 3 40.66 -34.73 -13.97
N SER A 4 40.05 -34.16 -12.93
CA SER A 4 38.80 -34.65 -12.33
C SER A 4 37.58 -34.08 -13.08
N PRO A 5 36.58 -34.90 -13.46
CA PRO A 5 35.39 -34.41 -14.17
C PRO A 5 34.33 -33.90 -13.18
N ASN A 6 33.61 -32.84 -13.58
CA ASN A 6 32.48 -32.15 -12.89
C ASN A 6 32.82 -31.01 -11.90
N TYR A 7 33.62 -30.04 -12.32
CA TYR A 7 33.54 -28.69 -11.74
C TYR A 7 32.33 -27.93 -12.30
N SER A 8 31.58 -27.24 -11.44
CA SER A 8 30.51 -26.33 -11.84
C SER A 8 31.03 -25.24 -12.79
N VAL A 9 30.16 -24.65 -13.61
CA VAL A 9 30.54 -23.56 -14.54
C VAL A 9 31.28 -22.43 -13.80
N ARG A 10 30.85 -22.12 -12.57
CA ARG A 10 31.51 -21.14 -11.68
C ARG A 10 32.91 -21.59 -11.28
N ALA A 11 33.10 -22.83 -10.84
CA ALA A 11 34.41 -23.35 -10.49
C ALA A 11 35.37 -23.37 -11.70
N ARG A 12 34.89 -23.68 -12.92
CA ARG A 12 35.70 -23.59 -14.16
C ARG A 12 36.12 -22.15 -14.48
N LYS A 13 35.27 -21.16 -14.19
CA LYS A 13 35.62 -19.74 -14.32
C LYS A 13 36.71 -19.34 -13.34
N VAL A 14 36.53 -19.68 -12.06
CA VAL A 14 37.55 -19.43 -11.02
C VAL A 14 38.85 -20.14 -11.35
N GLU A 15 38.81 -21.35 -11.90
CA GLU A 15 40.02 -22.10 -12.28
C GLU A 15 40.83 -21.37 -13.36
N LYS A 16 40.15 -20.79 -14.35
CA LYS A 16 40.83 -19.98 -15.38
C LYS A 16 41.39 -18.68 -14.81
N ILE A 17 40.66 -18.00 -13.92
CA ILE A 17 41.17 -16.82 -13.22
C ILE A 17 42.42 -17.20 -12.40
N PHE A 18 42.32 -18.26 -11.60
CA PHE A 18 43.42 -18.77 -10.78
C PHE A 18 44.66 -19.06 -11.63
N LYS A 19 44.51 -19.78 -12.75
CA LYS A 19 45.60 -20.09 -13.69
C LYS A 19 46.19 -18.86 -14.37
N GLN A 20 45.41 -17.81 -14.59
CA GLN A 20 45.91 -16.57 -15.21
C GLN A 20 46.85 -15.80 -14.27
N PHE A 21 46.61 -15.90 -12.95
CA PHE A 21 47.35 -15.12 -11.94
C PHE A 21 48.39 -15.95 -11.16
N ASP A 22 48.37 -17.29 -11.26
CA ASP A 22 49.46 -18.18 -10.81
C ASP A 22 50.65 -18.05 -11.79
N GLY A 23 51.36 -16.93 -11.70
CA GLY A 23 52.42 -16.55 -12.62
C GLY A 23 53.69 -17.37 -12.43
N ASN A 24 53.92 -17.90 -11.23
CA ASN A 24 55.05 -18.77 -10.93
C ASN A 24 54.75 -20.27 -11.16
N GLY A 25 53.49 -20.65 -11.37
CA GLY A 25 53.04 -22.01 -11.67
C GLY A 25 53.16 -22.98 -10.49
N ASP A 26 53.23 -22.47 -9.25
CA ASP A 26 53.37 -23.29 -8.05
C ASP A 26 52.03 -23.84 -7.52
N GLY A 27 50.93 -23.46 -8.19
CA GLY A 27 49.57 -23.87 -7.86
C GLY A 27 48.98 -23.11 -6.67
N ARG A 28 49.53 -21.94 -6.31
CA ARG A 28 49.07 -21.03 -5.27
C ARG A 28 49.12 -19.60 -5.79
N LEU A 29 48.37 -18.70 -5.14
CA LEU A 29 48.45 -17.26 -5.38
C LEU A 29 49.17 -16.60 -4.21
N ASN A 30 50.42 -16.20 -4.43
CA ASN A 30 51.16 -15.41 -3.47
C ASN A 30 50.57 -13.99 -3.37
N ARG A 31 51.09 -13.16 -2.45
CA ARG A 31 50.52 -11.83 -2.18
C ARG A 31 50.61 -10.89 -3.38
N ASP A 32 51.67 -10.99 -4.18
CA ASP A 32 51.87 -10.14 -5.35
C ASP A 32 50.94 -10.56 -6.50
N GLU A 33 50.75 -11.87 -6.69
CA GLU A 33 49.80 -12.44 -7.64
C GLU A 33 48.35 -12.10 -7.27
N MET A 34 48.02 -12.15 -5.98
CA MET A 34 46.71 -11.75 -5.48
C MET A 34 46.50 -10.23 -5.61
N ALA A 35 47.54 -9.40 -5.39
CA ALA A 35 47.48 -7.96 -5.65
C ALA A 35 47.16 -7.69 -7.12
N ALA A 36 47.86 -8.38 -8.03
CA ALA A 36 47.65 -8.25 -9.47
C ALA A 36 46.21 -8.62 -9.87
N LEU A 37 45.65 -9.69 -9.27
CA LEU A 37 44.25 -10.07 -9.47
C LEU A 37 43.29 -8.96 -9.04
N VAL A 38 43.45 -8.43 -7.82
CA VAL A 38 42.58 -7.37 -7.27
C VAL A 38 42.58 -6.11 -8.14
N ILE A 39 43.74 -5.74 -8.66
CA ILE A 39 43.89 -4.58 -9.56
C ILE A 39 43.24 -4.87 -10.91
N ALA A 40 43.50 -6.03 -11.50
CA ALA A 40 43.02 -6.39 -12.84
C ALA A 40 41.50 -6.47 -12.93
N VAL A 41 40.83 -6.95 -11.88
CA VAL A 41 39.36 -7.05 -11.85
C VAL A 41 38.65 -5.72 -11.51
N ASN A 42 39.40 -4.68 -11.13
CA ASN A 42 38.88 -3.36 -10.77
C ASN A 42 39.57 -2.20 -11.54
N PRO A 43 39.53 -2.18 -12.89
CA PRO A 43 40.32 -1.23 -13.69
C PRO A 43 39.91 0.24 -13.55
N ARG A 44 38.74 0.53 -12.96
CA ARG A 44 38.22 1.88 -12.72
C ARG A 44 38.62 2.46 -11.36
N VAL A 45 39.22 1.66 -10.49
CA VAL A 45 39.62 2.06 -9.14
C VAL A 45 41.14 2.09 -9.06
N LYS A 46 41.72 3.22 -8.65
CA LYS A 46 43.14 3.33 -8.34
C LYS A 46 43.34 3.04 -6.85
N PHE A 47 43.85 1.85 -6.52
CA PHE A 47 44.21 1.52 -5.14
C PHE A 47 45.59 2.08 -4.77
N SER A 48 45.75 2.55 -3.54
CA SER A 48 47.08 2.80 -2.96
C SER A 48 47.71 1.49 -2.47
N ASP A 49 49.04 1.46 -2.31
CA ASP A 49 49.76 0.28 -1.80
C ASP A 49 49.32 -0.09 -0.37
N GLU A 50 48.89 0.87 0.45
CA GLU A 50 48.29 0.62 1.77
C GLU A 50 46.93 -0.07 1.66
N GLN A 51 46.09 0.33 0.69
CA GLN A 51 44.77 -0.26 0.48
C GLN A 51 44.87 -1.70 -0.03
N ILE A 52 45.78 -1.95 -0.97
CA ILE A 52 46.05 -3.32 -1.46
C ILE A 52 46.56 -4.20 -0.31
N ARG A 53 47.51 -3.70 0.49
CA ARG A 53 48.01 -4.44 1.66
C ARG A 53 46.90 -4.77 2.66
N ALA A 54 46.02 -3.81 2.97
CA ALA A 54 44.90 -4.03 3.89
C ALA A 54 43.90 -5.08 3.36
N ILE A 55 43.59 -5.05 2.07
CA ILE A 55 42.72 -6.05 1.42
C ILE A 55 43.36 -7.43 1.52
N LEU A 56 44.65 -7.54 1.17
CA LEU A 56 45.36 -8.81 1.18
C LEU A 56 45.61 -9.34 2.60
N ASP A 57 45.82 -8.47 3.58
CA ASP A 57 45.90 -8.88 4.99
C ASP A 57 44.58 -9.49 5.45
N GLU A 58 43.45 -8.89 5.08
CA GLU A 58 42.15 -9.42 5.42
C GLU A 58 41.85 -10.74 4.71
N VAL A 59 42.18 -10.87 3.42
CA VAL A 59 42.04 -12.12 2.66
C VAL A 59 42.91 -13.22 3.27
N PHE A 60 44.21 -12.95 3.48
CA PHE A 60 45.13 -13.97 3.99
C PHE A 60 44.85 -14.32 5.46
N ARG A 61 44.26 -13.40 6.24
CA ARG A 61 43.81 -13.68 7.61
C ARG A 61 42.51 -14.50 7.63
N THR A 62 41.57 -14.19 6.75
CA THR A 62 40.24 -14.82 6.70
C THR A 62 40.29 -16.23 6.14
N TYR A 63 41.13 -16.46 5.12
CA TYR A 63 41.27 -17.74 4.43
C TYR A 63 42.54 -18.49 4.84
N GLY A 64 43.04 -18.26 6.05
CA GLY A 64 44.30 -18.83 6.55
C GLY A 64 44.41 -20.36 6.45
N GLU A 65 43.29 -21.09 6.57
CA GLU A 65 43.23 -22.54 6.41
C GLU A 65 43.50 -23.02 4.96
N PHE A 66 43.35 -22.12 3.99
CA PHE A 66 43.59 -22.36 2.57
C PHE A 66 44.92 -21.76 2.09
N ILE A 67 45.83 -21.41 3.00
CA ILE A 67 47.13 -20.82 2.68
C ILE A 67 48.23 -21.82 2.95
N ASP A 68 48.99 -22.12 1.91
CA ASP A 68 50.10 -23.07 1.97
C ASP A 68 51.41 -22.34 2.33
N GLY A 69 51.58 -22.04 3.62
CA GLY A 69 52.79 -21.41 4.16
C GLY A 69 53.15 -20.11 3.44
N LYS A 70 54.36 -20.05 2.85
CA LYS A 70 54.84 -18.88 2.08
C LYS A 70 54.40 -18.88 0.62
N LYS A 71 53.79 -19.95 0.11
CA LYS A 71 53.42 -20.10 -1.30
C LYS A 71 52.12 -19.34 -1.64
N GLY A 72 51.20 -19.26 -0.68
CA GLY A 72 50.01 -18.42 -0.80
C GLY A 72 48.69 -19.19 -0.89
N LEU A 73 47.65 -18.52 -1.39
CA LEU A 73 46.28 -18.98 -1.38
C LEU A 73 46.05 -20.12 -2.39
N THR A 74 45.41 -21.21 -1.97
CA THR A 74 45.08 -22.33 -2.86
C THR A 74 43.92 -22.01 -3.81
N PHE A 75 43.74 -22.83 -4.84
CA PHE A 75 42.56 -22.76 -5.73
C PHE A 75 41.25 -22.87 -4.94
N ASP A 76 41.17 -23.82 -4.00
CA ASP A 76 40.01 -23.96 -3.12
C ASP A 76 39.80 -22.73 -2.23
N GLY A 77 40.89 -22.07 -1.81
CA GLY A 77 40.87 -20.80 -1.10
C GLY A 77 40.29 -19.67 -1.95
N LEU A 78 40.75 -19.52 -3.20
CA LEU A 78 40.21 -18.50 -4.11
C LEU A 78 38.74 -18.78 -4.44
N LEU A 79 38.37 -20.04 -4.72
CA LEU A 79 36.98 -20.44 -4.94
C LEU A 79 36.12 -20.09 -3.73
N ARG A 80 36.61 -20.36 -2.52
CA ARG A 80 35.92 -19.99 -1.28
C ARG A 80 35.78 -18.49 -1.09
N THR A 81 36.78 -17.69 -1.49
CA THR A 81 36.68 -16.21 -1.41
C THR A 81 35.51 -15.68 -2.25
N TYR A 82 35.31 -16.24 -3.44
CA TYR A 82 34.19 -15.90 -4.30
C TYR A 82 32.86 -16.43 -3.77
N ASP A 83 32.82 -17.62 -3.19
CA ASP A 83 31.60 -18.21 -2.62
C ASP A 83 31.13 -17.46 -1.36
N ASP A 84 32.07 -16.91 -0.60
CA ASP A 84 31.78 -16.04 0.56
C ASP A 84 31.45 -14.58 0.13
N GLY A 85 31.43 -14.28 -1.17
CA GLY A 85 30.97 -12.99 -1.71
C GLY A 85 32.00 -11.86 -1.70
N ALA A 86 33.29 -12.16 -1.52
CA ALA A 86 34.36 -11.15 -1.56
C ALA A 86 34.60 -10.55 -2.97
N GLY A 87 34.01 -11.17 -4.01
CA GLY A 87 34.02 -10.71 -5.40
C GLY A 87 32.90 -11.38 -6.20
N ASP A 88 32.70 -10.95 -7.45
CA ASP A 88 31.72 -11.52 -8.36
C ASP A 88 32.45 -12.24 -9.49
N VAL A 89 32.44 -13.58 -9.46
CA VAL A 89 33.14 -14.43 -10.44
C VAL A 89 32.73 -14.08 -11.86
N ASP A 90 31.46 -13.81 -12.13
CA ASP A 90 30.98 -13.57 -13.49
C ASP A 90 31.48 -12.21 -13.97
N ARG A 91 31.37 -11.19 -13.12
CA ARG A 91 31.88 -9.84 -13.41
C ARG A 91 33.40 -9.83 -13.59
N ASP A 92 34.12 -10.50 -12.69
CA ASP A 92 35.58 -10.49 -12.67
C ASP A 92 36.14 -11.33 -13.83
N PHE A 93 35.48 -12.44 -14.19
CA PHE A 93 35.80 -13.23 -15.39
C PHE A 93 35.58 -12.44 -16.68
N ASP A 94 34.47 -11.69 -16.77
CA ASP A 94 34.18 -10.81 -17.90
C ASP A 94 35.16 -9.63 -17.97
N ALA A 95 35.52 -9.03 -16.82
CA ALA A 95 36.50 -7.94 -16.75
C ALA A 95 37.89 -8.36 -17.21
N LEU A 96 38.26 -9.62 -16.98
CA LEU A 96 39.51 -10.22 -17.44
C LEU A 96 39.48 -10.67 -18.92
N GLY A 97 38.32 -10.57 -19.58
CA GLY A 97 38.15 -10.97 -20.98
C GLY A 97 38.30 -12.48 -21.22
N LEU A 98 38.11 -13.29 -20.17
CA LEU A 98 38.25 -14.75 -20.25
C LEU A 98 37.04 -15.39 -20.95
N GLN A 99 37.25 -16.51 -21.64
CA GLN A 99 36.18 -17.28 -22.28
C GLN A 99 36.25 -18.75 -21.85
N LEU A 100 35.09 -19.40 -21.69
CA LEU A 100 35.01 -20.85 -21.54
C LEU A 100 34.99 -21.48 -22.93
N GLU A 101 35.84 -22.48 -23.18
CA GLU A 101 35.82 -23.21 -24.45
C GLU A 101 34.50 -23.96 -24.56
N LYS A 102 33.84 -23.86 -25.73
CA LYS A 102 32.68 -24.71 -26.05
C LYS A 102 33.23 -26.11 -26.35
N ASP A 103 32.82 -27.10 -25.58
CA ASP A 103 33.08 -28.50 -25.93
C ASP A 103 32.45 -28.80 -27.30
N ASP A 104 33.28 -29.22 -28.25
CA ASP A 104 32.92 -29.60 -29.61
C ASP A 104 32.07 -30.88 -29.62
N GLY A 105 30.93 -30.82 -30.31
CA GLY A 105 30.05 -31.97 -30.55
C GLY A 105 29.01 -31.70 -31.62
N ALA A 106 29.40 -32.01 -32.87
CA ALA A 106 28.59 -32.14 -34.11
C ALA A 106 28.11 -30.84 -34.80
N GLY A 107 28.66 -30.63 -36.00
CA GLY A 107 28.42 -29.43 -36.82
C GLY A 107 27.56 -29.63 -38.07
N ALA A 108 27.29 -28.51 -38.73
CA ALA A 108 27.17 -28.28 -40.18
C ALA A 108 26.93 -26.77 -40.41
N GLY A 109 27.51 -26.22 -41.49
CA GLY A 109 27.52 -24.78 -41.86
C GLY A 109 26.12 -24.17 -42.07
N THR A 110 25.96 -22.86 -42.26
CA THR A 110 26.70 -21.95 -43.15
C THR A 110 26.41 -20.48 -42.79
N ASP A 111 27.39 -19.61 -43.08
CA ASP A 111 27.32 -18.22 -43.55
C ASP A 111 26.66 -17.09 -42.74
N VAL A 112 27.56 -16.26 -42.19
CA VAL A 112 27.63 -14.78 -42.13
C VAL A 112 26.42 -13.97 -42.60
N GLU A 113 25.87 -13.14 -41.70
CA GLU A 113 25.68 -11.70 -41.94
C GLU A 113 25.57 -10.92 -40.62
N SER A 114 26.30 -9.81 -40.56
CA SER A 114 26.37 -8.83 -39.48
C SER A 114 25.06 -8.06 -39.30
N VAL A 115 24.76 -7.58 -38.08
CA VAL A 115 24.30 -6.22 -37.73
C VAL A 115 23.76 -6.20 -36.29
N GLY A 116 24.12 -5.18 -35.52
CA GLY A 116 23.17 -4.53 -34.61
C GLY A 116 23.37 -4.75 -33.11
N ASP A 117 24.05 -3.80 -32.49
CA ASP A 117 23.96 -3.42 -31.07
C ASP A 117 22.50 -3.22 -30.63
N GLU A 118 22.05 -3.91 -29.56
CA GLU A 118 20.81 -3.59 -28.83
C GLU A 118 20.91 -4.00 -27.35
N SER A 119 21.21 -3.01 -26.52
CA SER A 119 20.53 -2.66 -25.25
C SER A 119 19.90 -3.78 -24.41
N ARG A 120 20.50 -4.04 -23.24
CA ARG A 120 19.85 -4.75 -22.12
C ARG A 120 18.68 -3.93 -21.58
N SER A 121 17.48 -4.45 -21.79
CA SER A 121 16.20 -3.95 -21.29
C SER A 121 15.99 -4.32 -19.82
N SER A 122 15.99 -3.30 -18.95
CA SER A 122 15.41 -3.35 -17.60
C SER A 122 13.98 -2.77 -17.62
N GLU A 123 12.98 -3.58 -17.30
CA GLU A 123 11.59 -3.17 -17.02
C GLU A 123 11.40 -3.42 -15.50
N ARG A 124 10.99 -2.53 -14.57
CA ARG A 124 10.22 -1.28 -14.43
C ARG A 124 8.73 -1.44 -14.11
N THR A 125 8.41 -1.26 -12.84
CA THR A 125 7.09 -1.06 -12.24
C THR A 125 6.86 0.35 -11.72
N GLY A 126 5.63 0.87 -11.84
CA GLY A 126 5.25 2.09 -11.17
C GLY A 126 3.74 2.17 -11.01
N LEU A 127 3.27 2.13 -9.76
CA LEU A 127 1.99 2.71 -9.35
C LEU A 127 1.75 2.72 -7.83
N SER A 128 1.73 3.94 -7.30
CA SER A 128 1.42 4.34 -5.92
C SER A 128 0.24 3.61 -5.27
N LYS A 129 0.54 2.66 -4.38
CA LYS A 129 -0.10 2.50 -3.08
C LYS A 129 0.96 2.86 -2.04
N ALA A 130 0.60 3.59 -0.98
CA ALA A 130 1.39 3.50 0.25
C ALA A 130 1.32 2.03 0.68
N GLY A 131 2.43 1.31 0.51
CA GLY A 131 2.46 -0.14 0.39
C GLY A 131 3.31 -0.52 -0.81
N GLY A 132 4.63 -0.25 -0.72
CA GLY A 132 5.59 -0.90 -1.60
C GLY A 132 5.37 -2.41 -1.51
N VAL A 133 5.50 -3.13 -2.62
CA VAL A 133 5.40 -4.59 -2.61
C VAL A 133 6.54 -5.12 -1.75
N VAL A 134 6.25 -5.42 -0.48
CA VAL A 134 7.20 -6.03 0.43
C VAL A 134 7.32 -7.49 0.01
N SER A 135 8.39 -7.82 -0.71
CA SER A 135 8.67 -9.20 -1.04
C SER A 135 8.95 -9.98 0.25
N ILE A 136 8.23 -11.07 0.45
CA ILE A 136 8.56 -12.05 1.47
C ILE A 136 9.85 -12.74 1.03
N MET A 137 10.99 -12.23 1.50
CA MET A 137 12.29 -12.84 1.30
C MET A 137 12.58 -13.74 2.51
N ASP A 138 12.95 -14.99 2.24
CA ASP A 138 13.58 -15.87 3.23
C ASP A 138 14.99 -15.34 3.45
N GLU A 139 15.15 -14.36 4.34
CA GLU A 139 16.47 -13.80 4.65
C GLU A 139 17.31 -14.90 5.30
N ARG A 140 18.27 -15.43 4.55
CA ARG A 140 19.49 -15.95 5.17
C ARG A 140 20.12 -14.76 5.88
N PRO A 141 20.44 -14.84 7.17
CA PRO A 141 20.98 -13.71 7.91
C PRO A 141 22.18 -13.13 7.15
N GLU A 142 22.07 -11.88 6.70
CA GLU A 142 23.20 -11.11 6.21
C GLU A 142 24.26 -11.15 7.32
N ALA A 143 25.48 -11.56 6.96
CA ALA A 143 26.59 -11.69 7.89
C ALA A 143 26.98 -10.29 8.41
N ALA A 144 26.29 -9.83 9.45
CA ALA A 144 26.60 -8.62 10.17
C ALA A 144 27.92 -8.80 10.93
N SER A 145 29.01 -8.30 10.36
CA SER A 145 30.33 -8.08 10.98
C SER A 145 31.01 -9.32 11.60
N THR A 146 32.29 -9.47 11.30
CA THR A 146 33.20 -10.58 11.62
C THR A 146 33.49 -10.83 13.12
N LYS A 147 32.59 -10.48 14.05
CA LYS A 147 32.76 -10.73 15.50
C LYS A 147 31.64 -11.49 16.21
N ARG A 148 30.59 -11.96 15.52
CA ARG A 148 29.58 -12.85 16.14
C ARG A 148 29.27 -14.08 15.29
N ARG A 149 30.29 -14.89 14.99
CA ARG A 149 30.12 -16.24 14.42
C ARG A 149 29.88 -17.31 15.49
N GLN A 150 29.08 -16.99 16.52
CA GLN A 150 28.78 -17.94 17.60
C GLN A 150 27.35 -18.49 17.60
N ASN A 151 26.45 -18.07 16.72
CA ASN A 151 25.06 -18.58 16.73
C ASN A 151 24.40 -18.71 15.34
N VAL A 152 25.16 -19.10 14.31
CA VAL A 152 24.53 -19.66 13.10
C VAL A 152 24.37 -21.16 13.36
N GLY A 153 23.13 -21.65 13.42
CA GLY A 153 22.86 -23.07 13.64
C GLY A 153 23.58 -23.93 12.59
N ALA A 154 24.19 -25.03 13.01
CA ALA A 154 25.06 -25.89 12.19
C ALA A 154 24.47 -26.31 10.82
N TRP A 155 23.15 -26.29 10.67
CA TRP A 155 22.43 -26.60 9.43
C TRP A 155 22.66 -25.59 8.30
N ALA A 156 22.82 -24.30 8.61
CA ALA A 156 23.07 -23.25 7.60
C ALA A 156 24.53 -23.22 7.11
N ALA A 157 25.42 -23.95 7.80
CA ALA A 157 26.81 -24.17 7.42
C ALA A 157 27.04 -25.51 6.68
N SER A 158 25.98 -26.30 6.42
CA SER A 158 26.09 -27.58 5.74
C SER A 158 26.46 -27.39 4.25
N PRO A 159 27.44 -28.15 3.72
CA PRO A 159 27.80 -28.15 2.30
C PRO A 159 26.61 -28.41 1.36
N ASN A 160 25.58 -29.11 1.85
CA ASN A 160 24.42 -29.55 1.08
C ASN A 160 23.20 -28.65 1.27
N ASN A 161 23.40 -27.33 1.46
CA ASN A 161 22.29 -26.37 1.56
C ASN A 161 21.28 -26.65 2.71
N GLY A 162 21.72 -27.38 3.75
CA GLY A 162 20.88 -27.77 4.89
C GLY A 162 20.17 -29.12 4.76
N ILE A 163 20.41 -29.88 3.68
CA ILE A 163 19.98 -31.27 3.52
C ILE A 163 20.87 -32.18 4.38
N VAL A 164 20.24 -33.08 5.14
CA VAL A 164 20.91 -33.96 6.10
C VAL A 164 21.17 -35.35 5.52
N TYR A 165 20.30 -35.84 4.62
CA TYR A 165 20.38 -37.20 4.08
C TYR A 165 20.81 -37.23 2.61
N ASP A 166 21.75 -38.12 2.26
CA ASP A 166 22.24 -38.27 0.88
C ASP A 166 21.16 -38.72 -0.11
N ASP A 167 20.24 -39.58 0.32
CA ASP A 167 19.12 -40.02 -0.53
C ASP A 167 18.12 -38.87 -0.77
N THR A 168 17.98 -37.93 0.17
CA THR A 168 17.24 -36.68 -0.06
C THR A 168 17.93 -35.81 -1.11
N TRP A 169 19.26 -35.72 -1.08
CA TRP A 169 20.01 -34.97 -2.08
C TRP A 169 19.76 -35.51 -3.50
N ARG A 170 19.79 -36.83 -3.68
CA ARG A 170 19.49 -37.48 -4.98
C ARG A 170 18.07 -37.18 -5.47
N LEU A 171 17.08 -37.18 -4.58
CA LEU A 171 15.71 -36.81 -4.94
C LEU A 171 15.61 -35.36 -5.42
N VAL A 172 16.36 -34.45 -4.81
CA VAL A 172 16.41 -33.04 -5.21
C VAL A 172 17.13 -32.88 -6.55
N GLU A 173 18.20 -33.62 -6.82
CA GLU A 173 18.86 -33.62 -8.14
C GLU A 173 17.91 -34.07 -9.26
N ASP A 174 17.16 -35.16 -9.03
CA ASP A 174 16.14 -35.62 -9.97
C ASP A 174 15.04 -34.56 -10.19
N LEU A 175 14.62 -33.89 -9.11
CA LEU A 175 13.64 -32.80 -9.15
C LEU A 175 14.16 -31.58 -9.94
N GLU A 176 15.41 -31.18 -9.73
CA GLU A 176 16.05 -30.07 -10.44
C GLU A 176 16.11 -30.31 -11.96
N ILE A 177 16.44 -31.55 -12.37
CA ILE A 177 16.41 -31.93 -13.78
C ILE A 177 14.99 -31.79 -14.35
N LEU A 178 13.98 -32.23 -13.59
CA LEU A 178 12.58 -32.13 -13.97
C LEU A 178 12.17 -30.65 -14.11
N LEU A 179 12.51 -29.80 -13.13
CA LEU A 179 12.19 -28.36 -13.10
C LEU A 179 12.80 -27.60 -14.27
N ARG A 180 14.09 -27.80 -14.55
CA ARG A 180 14.76 -27.14 -15.69
C ARG A 180 14.11 -27.47 -17.03
N ARG A 181 13.67 -28.72 -17.22
CA ARG A 181 12.93 -29.13 -18.42
C ARG A 181 11.59 -28.41 -18.54
N ALA A 182 10.86 -28.29 -17.43
CA ALA A 182 9.60 -27.54 -17.39
C ALA A 182 9.79 -26.06 -17.69
N GLU A 183 10.78 -25.40 -17.08
CA GLU A 183 11.08 -23.99 -17.31
C GLU A 183 11.43 -23.71 -18.78
N ALA A 184 12.30 -24.52 -19.37
CA ALA A 184 12.66 -24.40 -20.78
C ALA A 184 11.43 -24.49 -21.69
N LYS A 185 10.47 -25.37 -21.35
CA LYS A 185 9.22 -25.52 -22.10
C LYS A 185 8.28 -24.33 -21.96
N ILE A 186 8.09 -23.84 -20.75
CA ILE A 186 7.27 -22.65 -20.46
C ILE A 186 7.82 -21.45 -21.25
N GLU A 187 9.13 -21.25 -21.21
CA GLU A 187 9.82 -20.18 -21.92
C GLU A 187 9.66 -20.31 -23.44
N ALA A 188 9.83 -21.51 -24.01
CA ALA A 188 9.65 -21.77 -25.43
C ALA A 188 8.20 -21.45 -25.88
N ARG A 189 7.20 -21.83 -25.07
CA ARG A 189 5.79 -21.58 -25.36
C ARG A 189 5.44 -20.09 -25.23
N ARG A 190 6.06 -19.37 -24.29
CA ARG A 190 5.96 -17.91 -24.16
C ARG A 190 6.50 -17.20 -25.40
N LYS A 191 7.70 -17.59 -25.87
CA LYS A 191 8.31 -17.06 -27.10
C LYS A 191 7.46 -17.34 -28.34
N ALA A 192 6.89 -18.54 -28.46
CA ALA A 192 6.00 -18.89 -29.58
C ALA A 192 4.72 -18.03 -29.62
N LYS A 193 4.11 -17.73 -28.46
CA LYS A 193 2.95 -16.82 -28.37
C LYS A 193 3.32 -15.38 -28.80
N LEU A 194 4.47 -14.88 -28.35
CA LEU A 194 4.98 -13.56 -28.75
C LEU A 194 5.25 -13.46 -30.25
N SER A 195 5.83 -14.51 -30.85
CA SER A 195 6.05 -14.59 -32.30
C SER A 195 4.74 -14.58 -33.10
N ARG A 196 3.72 -15.33 -32.67
CA ARG A 196 2.38 -15.32 -33.32
C ARG A 196 1.69 -13.96 -33.22
N LYS A 197 1.88 -13.24 -32.10
CA LYS A 197 1.30 -11.91 -31.88
C LYS A 197 1.99 -10.84 -32.75
N LYS A 198 3.29 -10.98 -33.01
CA LYS A 198 4.02 -10.13 -33.99
C LYS A 198 3.55 -10.40 -35.43
N SER A 199 3.26 -11.66 -35.81
CA SER A 199 2.76 -11.97 -37.15
C SER A 199 1.30 -11.54 -37.40
N SER A 200 0.46 -11.48 -36.35
CA SER A 200 -0.95 -11.06 -36.49
C SER A 200 -1.14 -9.54 -36.44
N SER A 201 -0.15 -8.76 -36.01
CA SER A 201 -0.24 -7.28 -35.93
C SER A 201 0.06 -6.57 -37.26
N ALA A 202 0.25 -7.30 -38.36
CA ALA A 202 0.41 -6.72 -39.70
C ALA A 202 -0.91 -6.34 -40.36
N ASN A 203 -2.08 -6.73 -39.82
CA ASN A 203 -3.39 -6.29 -40.31
C ASN A 203 -4.43 -6.36 -39.18
N GLY A 204 -4.84 -5.19 -38.67
CA GLY A 204 -6.04 -5.03 -37.85
C GLY A 204 -5.79 -4.54 -36.43
N VAL A 205 -6.41 -3.39 -36.12
CA VAL A 205 -6.60 -2.86 -34.77
C VAL A 205 -7.43 -3.85 -33.97
N ASP A 206 -6.90 -4.34 -32.85
CA ASP A 206 -7.67 -5.17 -31.92
C ASP A 206 -7.83 -4.49 -30.56
N VAL A 207 -9.09 -4.41 -30.15
CA VAL A 207 -9.63 -3.83 -28.93
C VAL A 207 -10.02 -5.01 -28.04
N SER A 208 -9.09 -5.52 -27.25
CA SER A 208 -9.35 -6.18 -25.96
C SER A 208 -8.05 -6.76 -25.40
N GLY A 209 -7.66 -6.30 -24.22
CA GLY A 209 -6.47 -6.79 -23.55
C GLY A 209 -6.04 -5.86 -22.43
N GLN A 210 -6.73 -5.95 -21.29
CA GLN A 210 -6.19 -5.45 -20.03
C GLN A 210 -4.83 -6.13 -19.81
N LEU A 211 -3.76 -5.36 -19.99
CA LEU A 211 -2.41 -5.77 -19.65
C LEU A 211 -2.16 -5.33 -18.21
N ALA A 212 -2.11 -6.32 -17.32
CA ALA A 212 -1.49 -6.21 -16.01
C ALA A 212 -0.03 -5.78 -16.21
N GLY A 213 0.25 -4.51 -15.96
CA GLY A 213 1.58 -3.94 -15.86
C GLY A 213 1.92 -3.76 -14.39
N GLY A 214 2.52 -4.79 -13.81
CA GLY A 214 3.06 -4.85 -12.47
C GLY A 214 4.12 -5.95 -12.44
N ASP A 215 5.08 -5.88 -11.54
CA ASP A 215 6.01 -6.98 -11.20
C ASP A 215 5.15 -8.06 -10.53
N GLU A 216 4.29 -8.71 -11.31
CA GLU A 216 3.74 -9.99 -10.92
C GLU A 216 4.96 -10.88 -10.77
N VAL A 217 5.17 -11.36 -9.55
CA VAL A 217 5.90 -12.60 -9.32
C VAL A 217 5.32 -13.58 -10.33
N VAL A 218 6.05 -13.85 -11.42
CA VAL A 218 5.53 -14.69 -12.51
C VAL A 218 5.36 -16.09 -11.94
N ARG A 219 4.15 -16.33 -11.43
CA ARG A 219 3.71 -17.60 -10.87
C ARG A 219 3.70 -18.57 -12.02
N ARG A 220 4.42 -19.68 -11.85
CA ARG A 220 4.36 -20.78 -12.79
C ARG A 220 3.30 -21.74 -12.31
N THR A 221 2.41 -22.10 -13.22
CA THR A 221 1.37 -23.08 -12.98
C THR A 221 1.60 -24.27 -13.88
N MET A 222 1.13 -25.45 -13.46
CA MET A 222 1.18 -26.64 -14.31
C MET A 222 0.45 -26.46 -15.64
N HIS A 223 -0.56 -25.58 -15.67
CA HIS A 223 -1.26 -25.19 -16.88
C HIS A 223 -0.34 -24.55 -17.94
N ASP A 224 0.76 -23.92 -17.53
CA ASP A 224 1.71 -23.29 -18.45
C ASP A 224 2.47 -24.32 -19.31
N LEU A 225 2.56 -25.58 -18.85
CA LEU A 225 3.18 -26.70 -19.57
C LEU A 225 2.28 -27.29 -20.66
N GLY A 226 0.99 -26.95 -20.70
CA GLY A 226 0.05 -27.45 -21.70
C GLY A 226 -0.10 -28.98 -21.67
N THR A 227 0.13 -29.64 -22.80
CA THR A 227 -0.10 -31.09 -22.98
C THR A 227 0.84 -31.98 -22.14
N GLU A 228 1.99 -31.45 -21.72
CA GLU A 228 2.99 -32.20 -20.92
C GLU A 228 2.75 -32.08 -19.41
N SER A 229 1.76 -31.28 -18.99
CA SER A 229 1.41 -31.08 -17.57
C SER A 229 1.18 -32.41 -16.84
N SER A 230 0.49 -33.37 -17.46
CA SER A 230 0.18 -34.67 -16.83
C SER A 230 1.44 -35.52 -16.61
N VAL A 231 2.39 -35.48 -17.55
CA VAL A 231 3.66 -36.22 -17.44
C VAL A 231 4.50 -35.64 -16.31
N TYR A 232 4.59 -34.32 -16.24
CA TYR A 232 5.29 -33.62 -15.17
C TYR A 232 4.67 -33.90 -13.80
N GLN A 233 3.35 -33.81 -13.68
CA GLN A 233 2.63 -34.10 -12.44
C GLN A 233 2.85 -35.54 -11.98
N LYS A 234 2.84 -36.51 -12.90
CA LYS A 234 3.14 -37.90 -12.57
C LYS A 234 4.57 -38.06 -12.06
N ALA A 235 5.56 -37.53 -12.76
CA ALA A 235 6.97 -37.61 -12.35
C ALA A 235 7.22 -36.94 -10.99
N LEU A 236 6.62 -35.77 -10.74
CA LEU A 236 6.70 -35.10 -9.44
C LEU A 236 5.98 -35.90 -8.34
N GLY A 237 4.85 -36.53 -8.66
CA GLY A 237 4.14 -37.45 -7.77
C GLY A 237 5.00 -38.66 -7.39
N ASP A 238 5.69 -39.26 -8.36
CA ASP A 238 6.60 -40.38 -8.13
C ASP A 238 7.76 -39.98 -7.21
N LEU A 239 8.33 -38.77 -7.38
CA LEU A 239 9.37 -38.25 -6.48
C LEU A 239 8.86 -38.04 -5.05
N ARG A 240 7.65 -37.51 -4.88
CA ARG A 240 7.02 -37.37 -3.55
C ARG A 240 6.75 -38.72 -2.90
N GLN A 241 6.28 -39.71 -3.68
CA GLN A 241 6.07 -41.06 -3.17
C GLN A 241 7.39 -41.69 -2.71
N LYS A 242 8.49 -41.48 -3.44
CA LYS A 242 9.83 -41.90 -3.00
C LYS A 242 10.24 -41.19 -1.71
N ALA A 243 9.99 -39.89 -1.59
CA ALA A 243 10.24 -39.14 -0.37
C ALA A 243 9.44 -39.68 0.83
N ASP A 244 8.15 -40.00 0.65
CA ASP A 244 7.32 -40.62 1.70
C ASP A 244 7.74 -42.06 2.03
N ALA A 245 8.35 -42.78 1.07
CA ALA A 245 8.88 -44.14 1.26
C ALA A 245 10.29 -44.17 1.86
N SER A 246 10.81 -43.05 2.35
CA SER A 246 12.10 -42.96 3.04
C SER A 246 12.15 -43.86 4.28
N ARG A 247 13.37 -44.20 4.71
CA ARG A 247 13.57 -45.20 5.79
C ARG A 247 13.09 -44.71 7.14
N THR A 248 13.13 -43.40 7.35
CA THR A 248 12.74 -42.74 8.59
C THR A 248 11.83 -41.55 8.31
N GLN A 249 11.01 -41.20 9.30
CA GLN A 249 10.16 -40.00 9.26
C GLN A 249 10.99 -38.72 9.17
N ASP A 250 12.20 -38.72 9.71
CA ASP A 250 13.13 -37.59 9.69
C ASP A 250 13.70 -37.34 8.29
N GLU A 251 14.03 -38.42 7.58
CA GLU A 251 14.47 -38.39 6.19
C GLU A 251 13.31 -37.98 5.26
N ALA A 252 12.10 -38.51 5.47
CA ALA A 252 10.92 -38.07 4.74
C ALA A 252 10.63 -36.57 4.94
N PHE A 253 10.79 -36.09 6.18
CA PHE A 253 10.65 -34.66 6.50
C PHE A 253 11.71 -33.81 5.80
N ASP A 254 12.98 -34.21 5.86
CA ASP A 254 14.09 -33.52 5.17
C ASP A 254 13.84 -33.47 3.65
N ALA A 255 13.40 -34.58 3.06
CA ALA A 255 13.06 -34.69 1.65
C ALA A 255 11.94 -33.72 1.24
N HIS A 256 10.80 -33.71 1.94
CA HIS A 256 9.71 -32.78 1.61
C HIS A 256 10.08 -31.32 1.86
N MET A 257 10.89 -31.02 2.88
CA MET A 257 11.41 -29.66 3.11
C MET A 257 12.33 -29.21 1.97
N ALA A 258 13.23 -30.07 1.51
CA ALA A 258 14.18 -29.77 0.44
C ALA A 258 13.49 -29.64 -0.92
N MET A 259 12.59 -30.57 -1.24
CA MET A 259 11.78 -30.53 -2.46
C MET A 259 10.90 -29.27 -2.50
N GLY A 260 10.22 -28.96 -1.38
CA GLY A 260 9.39 -27.77 -1.28
C GLY A 260 10.18 -26.49 -1.51
N ARG A 261 11.42 -26.42 -0.99
CA ARG A 261 12.32 -25.27 -1.20
C ARG A 261 12.72 -25.12 -2.67
N SER A 262 13.16 -26.19 -3.34
CA SER A 262 13.51 -26.13 -4.77
C SER A 262 12.30 -25.71 -5.62
N LEU A 263 11.12 -26.28 -5.36
CA LEU A 263 9.87 -25.87 -6.05
C LEU A 263 9.54 -24.39 -5.84
N PHE A 264 9.71 -23.89 -4.61
CA PHE A 264 9.46 -22.49 -4.27
C PHE A 264 10.44 -21.54 -5.00
N ASP A 265 11.74 -21.88 -4.99
CA ASP A 265 12.79 -21.10 -5.65
C ASP A 265 12.54 -21.02 -7.18
N HIS A 266 11.99 -22.10 -7.76
CA HIS A 266 11.54 -22.17 -9.15
C HIS A 266 10.12 -21.62 -9.41
N LYS A 267 9.49 -20.97 -8.42
CA LYS A 267 8.15 -20.32 -8.53
C LYS A 267 6.98 -21.27 -8.80
N PHE A 268 7.14 -22.56 -8.54
CA PHE A 268 6.09 -23.58 -8.56
C PHE A 268 5.41 -23.63 -7.17
N TYR A 269 4.73 -22.55 -6.82
CA TYR A 269 4.22 -22.33 -5.46
C TYR A 269 3.11 -23.31 -5.06
N GLU A 270 2.26 -23.75 -5.98
CA GLU A 270 1.21 -24.74 -5.68
C GLU A 270 1.82 -26.08 -5.27
N GLU A 271 2.88 -26.48 -5.97
CA GLU A 271 3.60 -27.71 -5.71
C GLU A 271 4.46 -27.64 -4.45
N ALA A 272 5.13 -26.51 -4.24
CA ALA A 272 5.87 -26.24 -3.01
C ALA A 272 4.96 -26.34 -1.78
N LEU A 273 3.73 -25.82 -1.89
CA LEU A 273 2.74 -25.84 -0.82
C LEU A 273 2.39 -27.27 -0.40
N ILE A 274 2.25 -28.20 -1.35
CA ILE A 274 1.96 -29.61 -1.05
C ILE A 274 3.10 -30.22 -0.24
N CYS A 275 4.35 -29.99 -0.64
CA CYS A 275 5.52 -30.50 0.06
C CYS A 275 5.66 -29.90 1.48
N PHE A 276 5.47 -28.59 1.63
CA PHE A 276 5.54 -27.97 2.96
C PHE A 276 4.40 -28.39 3.88
N LYS A 277 3.17 -28.54 3.37
CA LYS A 277 2.06 -29.11 4.15
C LYS A 277 2.36 -30.54 4.60
N ARG A 278 2.91 -31.37 3.70
CA ARG A 278 3.35 -32.72 4.09
C ARG A 278 4.42 -32.69 5.18
N ALA A 279 5.38 -31.76 5.09
CA ALA A 279 6.37 -31.56 6.15
C ALA A 279 5.75 -31.11 7.49
N THR A 280 4.68 -30.27 7.47
CA THR A 280 3.93 -29.93 8.70
C THR A 280 3.23 -31.13 9.33
N GLU A 281 2.71 -32.06 8.52
CA GLU A 281 2.09 -33.30 9.03
C GLU A 281 3.12 -34.23 9.66
N LEU A 282 4.31 -34.33 9.06
CA LEU A 282 5.40 -35.16 9.57
C LEU A 282 5.98 -34.59 10.87
N ARG A 283 6.07 -33.26 11.01
CA ARG A 283 6.55 -32.60 12.23
C ARG A 283 5.74 -31.34 12.56
N PRO A 284 4.62 -31.48 13.27
CA PRO A 284 3.73 -30.35 13.58
C PRO A 284 4.34 -29.28 14.50
N THR A 285 5.33 -29.64 15.31
CA THR A 285 6.01 -28.74 16.26
C THR A 285 7.25 -28.05 15.67
N ASP A 286 7.62 -28.34 14.41
CA ASP A 286 8.73 -27.66 13.74
C ASP A 286 8.25 -26.34 13.14
N VAL A 287 8.97 -25.26 13.43
CA VAL A 287 8.62 -23.89 13.00
C VAL A 287 8.76 -23.70 11.50
N ARG A 288 9.78 -24.33 10.89
CA ARG A 288 10.18 -24.10 9.50
C ARG A 288 9.10 -24.46 8.48
N PRO A 289 8.45 -25.63 8.52
CA PRO A 289 7.44 -25.99 7.53
C PRO A 289 6.22 -25.07 7.59
N HIS A 290 5.79 -24.62 8.78
CA HIS A 290 4.70 -23.63 8.93
C HIS A 290 5.10 -22.28 8.34
N PHE A 291 6.31 -21.79 8.66
CA PHE A 291 6.83 -20.53 8.12
C PHE A 291 6.93 -20.57 6.57
N ARG A 292 7.48 -21.65 6.00
CA ARG A 292 7.55 -21.82 4.53
C ARG A 292 6.19 -22.00 3.88
N THR A 293 5.25 -22.65 4.57
CA THR A 293 3.83 -22.73 4.14
C THR A 293 3.24 -21.33 4.04
N GLY A 294 3.46 -20.47 5.05
CA GLY A 294 3.06 -19.07 5.02
C GLY A 294 3.66 -18.29 3.85
N ASN A 295 4.97 -18.40 3.62
CA ASN A 295 5.65 -17.72 2.49
C ASN A 295 5.06 -18.15 1.14
N THR A 296 4.74 -19.43 1.01
CA THR A 296 4.15 -20.01 -0.20
C THR A 296 2.72 -19.53 -0.41
N LEU A 297 1.90 -19.53 0.64
CA LEU A 297 0.53 -19.01 0.58
C LEU A 297 0.48 -17.52 0.26
N TYR A 298 1.42 -16.74 0.78
CA TYR A 298 1.54 -15.32 0.44
C TYR A 298 1.88 -15.14 -1.05
N SER A 299 2.82 -15.91 -1.58
CA SER A 299 3.19 -15.89 -3.00
C SER A 299 2.04 -16.34 -3.92
N LEU A 300 1.07 -17.08 -3.37
CA LEU A 300 -0.18 -17.47 -4.03
C LEU A 300 -1.30 -16.43 -3.86
N GLU A 301 -1.01 -15.28 -3.24
CA GLU A 301 -1.96 -14.20 -2.87
C GLU A 301 -3.06 -14.63 -1.89
N LYS A 302 -2.84 -15.73 -1.17
CA LYS A 302 -3.76 -16.25 -0.15
C LYS A 302 -3.40 -15.68 1.22
N PHE A 303 -3.54 -14.36 1.38
CA PHE A 303 -3.07 -13.63 2.56
C PHE A 303 -3.66 -14.13 3.88
N LEU A 304 -4.94 -14.51 3.90
CA LEU A 304 -5.61 -15.06 5.09
C LEU A 304 -4.99 -16.40 5.52
N GLU A 305 -4.86 -17.34 4.58
CA GLU A 305 -4.24 -18.65 4.86
C GLU A 305 -2.74 -18.48 5.23
N ALA A 306 -2.06 -17.50 4.62
CA ALA A 306 -0.67 -17.18 4.94
C ALA A 306 -0.53 -16.68 6.39
N ARG A 307 -1.42 -15.77 6.83
CA ARG A 307 -1.48 -15.29 8.22
C ARG A 307 -1.63 -16.45 9.20
N GLU A 308 -2.61 -17.33 8.95
CA GLU A 308 -2.88 -18.50 9.80
C GLU A 308 -1.66 -19.43 9.87
N ALA A 309 -0.96 -19.66 8.76
CA ALA A 309 0.27 -20.46 8.74
C ALA A 309 1.42 -19.81 9.53
N TYR A 310 1.56 -18.48 9.51
CA TYR A 310 2.55 -17.78 10.34
C TYR A 310 2.17 -17.80 11.83
N GLU A 311 0.89 -17.69 12.17
CA GLU A 311 0.40 -17.85 13.55
C GLU A 311 0.74 -19.25 14.07
N LEU A 312 0.52 -20.30 13.28
CA LEU A 312 0.96 -21.66 13.59
C LEU A 312 2.49 -21.77 13.75
N ALA A 313 3.27 -21.04 12.94
CA ALA A 313 4.72 -20.99 13.09
C ALA A 313 5.15 -20.35 14.43
N LEU A 314 4.48 -19.29 14.88
CA LEU A 314 4.71 -18.68 16.19
C LEU A 314 4.31 -19.61 17.33
N ASP A 315 3.17 -20.29 17.23
CA ASP A 315 2.73 -21.26 18.23
C ASP A 315 3.71 -22.44 18.34
N ALA A 316 4.21 -22.93 17.20
CA ALA A 316 5.27 -23.94 17.17
C ALA A 316 6.58 -23.42 17.78
N ALA A 317 6.93 -22.14 17.60
CA ALA A 317 8.13 -21.56 18.20
C ALA A 317 8.03 -21.42 19.72
N ASN A 318 6.83 -21.14 20.24
CA ASN A 318 6.56 -21.04 21.68
C ASN A 318 6.53 -22.41 22.39
N THR A 319 6.07 -23.45 21.69
CA THR A 319 5.93 -24.80 22.24
C THR A 319 7.14 -25.70 21.96
N GLY A 320 7.91 -25.39 20.92
CA GLY A 320 9.00 -26.19 20.40
C GLY A 320 10.37 -25.93 21.04
N ASN A 321 11.40 -26.49 20.41
CA ASN A 321 12.78 -26.34 20.83
C ASN A 321 13.27 -24.89 20.59
N PRO A 322 13.93 -24.22 21.56
CA PRO A 322 14.47 -22.85 21.42
C PRO A 322 15.51 -22.67 20.30
N GLN A 323 15.85 -23.73 19.56
CA GLN A 323 16.70 -23.70 18.37
C GLN A 323 16.21 -22.72 17.29
N TRP A 324 14.90 -22.43 17.22
CA TRP A 324 14.30 -21.59 16.17
C TRP A 324 13.99 -20.15 16.59
N THR A 325 14.45 -19.72 17.77
CA THR A 325 14.22 -18.34 18.26
C THR A 325 14.70 -17.26 17.29
N ASN A 326 15.75 -17.54 16.51
CA ASN A 326 16.27 -16.60 15.49
C ASN A 326 15.31 -16.36 14.32
N LEU A 327 14.36 -17.26 14.08
CA LEU A 327 13.38 -17.14 12.99
C LEU A 327 12.16 -16.31 13.41
N VAL A 328 11.90 -16.19 14.72
CA VAL A 328 10.72 -15.51 15.28
C VAL A 328 10.58 -14.05 14.82
N PRO A 329 11.65 -13.22 14.80
CA PRO A 329 11.56 -11.86 14.25
C PRO A 329 11.11 -11.85 12.77
N GLN A 330 11.62 -12.77 11.96
CA GLN A 330 11.24 -12.88 10.55
C GLN A 330 9.80 -13.38 10.37
N ILE A 331 9.33 -14.29 11.23
CA ILE A 331 7.93 -14.73 11.24
C ILE A 331 7.02 -13.53 11.53
N HIS A 332 7.37 -12.69 12.51
CA HIS A 332 6.62 -11.47 12.80
C HIS A 332 6.61 -10.49 11.63
N VAL A 333 7.76 -10.26 10.96
CA VAL A 333 7.81 -9.44 9.75
C VAL A 333 6.87 -9.99 8.68
N ASN A 334 6.95 -11.28 8.36
CA ASN A 334 6.15 -11.88 7.29
C ASN A 334 4.65 -11.94 7.63
N LEU A 335 4.33 -12.16 8.91
CA LEU A 335 2.96 -12.06 9.43
C LEU A 335 2.42 -10.64 9.27
N GLY A 336 3.23 -9.62 9.59
CA GLY A 336 2.90 -8.21 9.34
C GLY A 336 2.61 -7.95 7.86
N VAL A 337 3.47 -8.43 6.97
CA VAL A 337 3.30 -8.28 5.51
C VAL A 337 2.05 -8.99 4.99
N ALA A 338 1.71 -10.17 5.52
CA ALA A 338 0.45 -10.85 5.19
C ALA A 338 -0.77 -10.05 5.64
N LEU A 339 -0.71 -9.48 6.86
CA LEU A 339 -1.76 -8.60 7.38
C LEU A 339 -1.92 -7.33 6.53
N GLU A 340 -0.84 -6.75 6.00
CA GLU A 340 -0.94 -5.64 5.03
C GLU A 340 -1.70 -6.06 3.77
N GLY A 341 -1.43 -7.26 3.24
CA GLY A 341 -2.15 -7.83 2.11
C GLY A 341 -3.66 -7.99 2.37
N GLU A 342 -4.02 -8.30 3.61
CA GLU A 342 -5.43 -8.29 4.04
C GLU A 342 -5.99 -6.87 4.21
N GLY A 343 -5.15 -5.86 4.43
CA GLY A 343 -5.54 -4.48 4.70
C GLY A 343 -5.50 -4.08 6.19
N MET A 344 -4.93 -4.93 7.05
CA MET A 344 -4.90 -4.82 8.51
C MET A 344 -3.60 -4.15 8.98
N LEU A 345 -3.46 -2.84 8.76
CA LEU A 345 -2.20 -2.11 9.00
C LEU A 345 -1.89 -1.90 10.48
N LEU A 346 -2.89 -1.70 11.34
CA LEU A 346 -2.64 -1.53 12.78
C LEU A 346 -2.10 -2.83 13.38
N ASN A 347 -2.63 -3.99 12.97
CA ASN A 347 -2.09 -5.29 13.38
C ASN A 347 -0.70 -5.54 12.80
N ALA A 348 -0.45 -5.19 11.53
CA ALA A 348 0.87 -5.31 10.93
C ALA A 348 1.93 -4.53 11.73
N CYS A 349 1.62 -3.30 12.16
CA CYS A 349 2.50 -2.49 12.98
C CYS A 349 2.87 -3.15 14.32
N GLU A 350 1.95 -3.86 14.97
CA GLU A 350 2.28 -4.57 16.23
C GLU A 350 3.32 -5.65 15.98
N HIS A 351 3.21 -6.42 14.88
CA HIS A 351 4.18 -7.46 14.57
C HIS A 351 5.53 -6.91 14.11
N TYR A 352 5.56 -5.82 13.33
CA TYR A 352 6.83 -5.16 13.01
C TYR A 352 7.53 -4.62 14.24
N ARG A 353 6.76 -4.07 15.19
CA ARG A 353 7.31 -3.62 16.48
C ARG A 353 7.86 -4.79 17.29
N GLU A 354 7.13 -5.91 17.35
CA GLU A 354 7.60 -7.11 18.04
C GLU A 354 8.90 -7.65 17.41
N ALA A 355 8.98 -7.70 16.07
CA ALA A 355 10.21 -8.09 15.37
C ALA A 355 11.40 -7.19 15.73
N ALA A 356 11.19 -5.86 15.80
CA ALA A 356 12.22 -4.91 16.20
C ALA A 356 12.61 -5.03 17.67
N ILE A 357 11.69 -5.41 18.56
CA ILE A 357 12.00 -5.67 19.99
C ILE A 357 12.83 -6.95 20.14
N LEU A 358 12.43 -8.02 19.45
CA LEU A 358 13.13 -9.31 19.50
C LEU A 358 14.51 -9.25 18.84
N HIS A 359 14.67 -8.40 17.83
CA HIS A 359 15.96 -8.14 17.17
C HIS A 359 16.21 -6.62 17.06
N PRO A 360 16.86 -5.98 18.05
CA PRO A 360 17.06 -4.54 18.06
C PRO A 360 17.74 -3.92 16.81
N PRO A 361 18.74 -4.56 16.15
CA PRO A 361 19.32 -4.03 14.92
C PRO A 361 18.50 -4.41 13.65
N HIS A 362 17.19 -4.63 13.75
CA HIS A 362 16.34 -4.99 12.61
C HIS A 362 15.84 -3.76 11.84
N TYR A 363 16.73 -3.12 11.08
CA TYR A 363 16.42 -1.93 10.27
C TYR A 363 15.22 -2.14 9.31
N ARG A 364 15.07 -3.34 8.74
CA ARG A 364 13.94 -3.68 7.86
C ARG A 364 12.60 -3.66 8.59
N ALA A 365 12.51 -4.25 9.79
CA ALA A 365 11.29 -4.23 10.59
C ALA A 365 10.91 -2.80 11.00
N LEU A 366 11.90 -1.97 11.36
CA LEU A 366 11.70 -0.55 11.69
C LEU A 366 11.20 0.27 10.48
N LYS A 367 11.74 0.01 9.29
CA LYS A 367 11.27 0.62 8.05
C LYS A 367 9.83 0.23 7.74
N LEU A 368 9.50 -1.06 7.85
CA LEU A 368 8.13 -1.57 7.65
C LEU A 368 7.16 -1.02 8.69
N LEU A 369 7.57 -0.93 9.96
CA LEU A 369 6.83 -0.26 11.03
C LEU A 369 6.54 1.20 10.67
N GLY A 370 7.57 1.93 10.20
CA GLY A 370 7.44 3.30 9.74
C GLY A 370 6.42 3.48 8.62
N SER A 371 6.53 2.65 7.59
CA SER A 371 5.59 2.64 6.45
C SER A 371 4.15 2.30 6.89
N GLY A 372 3.98 1.28 7.76
CA GLY A 372 2.68 0.91 8.32
C GLY A 372 2.06 2.04 9.15
N LEU A 373 2.86 2.69 10.01
CA LEU A 373 2.43 3.83 10.82
C LEU A 373 2.03 5.04 9.97
N TYR A 374 2.77 5.32 8.90
CA TYR A 374 2.37 6.31 7.89
C TYR A 374 1.03 5.95 7.22
N GLY A 375 0.84 4.66 6.89
CA GLY A 375 -0.38 4.12 6.32
C GLY A 375 -1.61 4.29 7.21
N VAL A 376 -1.46 4.30 8.54
CA VAL A 376 -2.55 4.53 9.50
C VAL A 376 -2.65 5.98 9.99
N GLY A 377 -1.78 6.87 9.53
CA GLY A 377 -1.78 8.30 9.89
C GLY A 377 -1.06 8.65 11.20
N GLU A 378 -0.28 7.73 11.78
CA GLU A 378 0.52 7.95 12.99
C GLU A 378 1.90 8.54 12.63
N TYR A 379 1.90 9.72 11.99
CA TYR A 379 3.08 10.30 11.33
C TYR A 379 4.29 10.53 12.24
N ARG A 380 4.07 10.98 13.49
CA ARG A 380 5.16 11.21 14.45
C ARG A 380 5.83 9.90 14.90
N ALA A 381 5.05 8.83 15.04
CA ALA A 381 5.60 7.52 15.36
C ALA A 381 6.34 6.93 14.15
N ALA A 382 5.82 7.16 12.94
CA ALA A 382 6.47 6.78 11.69
C ALA A 382 7.84 7.46 11.52
N GLU A 383 7.93 8.77 11.77
CA GLU A 383 9.19 9.53 11.70
C GLU A 383 10.28 8.92 12.60
N LYS A 384 9.92 8.57 13.84
CA LYS A 384 10.84 7.93 14.80
C LYS A 384 11.33 6.58 14.28
N ALA A 385 10.42 5.70 13.88
CA ALA A 385 10.77 4.36 13.40
C ALA A 385 11.67 4.40 12.14
N LEU A 386 11.39 5.30 11.20
CA LEU A 386 12.21 5.48 9.99
C LEU A 386 13.55 6.12 10.31
N GLY A 387 13.60 7.09 11.23
CA GLY A 387 14.84 7.66 11.72
C GLY A 387 15.76 6.60 12.35
N GLU A 388 15.20 5.70 13.16
CA GLU A 388 15.94 4.56 13.71
C GLU A 388 16.40 3.57 12.62
N ALA A 389 15.56 3.27 11.63
CA ALA A 389 15.95 2.43 10.50
C ALA A 389 17.14 3.02 9.71
N ILE A 390 17.10 4.33 9.43
CA ILE A 390 18.18 5.06 8.74
C ILE A 390 19.44 5.15 9.61
N PHE A 391 19.29 5.31 10.93
CA PHE A 391 20.42 5.29 11.84
C PHE A 391 21.16 3.95 11.82
N LEU A 392 20.42 2.84 11.76
CA LEU A 392 21.00 1.49 11.65
C LEU A 392 21.56 1.19 10.26
N LYS A 393 20.94 1.73 9.20
CA LYS A 393 21.37 1.56 7.81
C LYS A 393 21.20 2.86 7.03
N SER A 394 22.29 3.65 6.98
CA SER A 394 22.28 5.01 6.41
C SER A 394 22.14 5.05 4.89
N ASP A 395 22.42 3.95 4.20
CA ASP A 395 22.28 3.80 2.74
C ASP A 395 20.95 3.12 2.37
N TYR A 396 19.95 3.15 3.25
CA TYR A 396 18.65 2.53 2.98
C TYR A 396 17.70 3.47 2.22
N ALA A 397 17.81 3.49 0.90
CA ALA A 397 17.06 4.41 0.03
C ALA A 397 15.54 4.38 0.26
N ASP A 398 14.94 3.19 0.43
CA ASP A 398 13.51 3.05 0.70
C ASP A 398 13.10 3.75 2.00
N ALA A 399 13.92 3.68 3.06
CA ALA A 399 13.62 4.33 4.34
C ALA A 399 13.69 5.86 4.23
N HIS A 400 14.65 6.38 3.45
CA HIS A 400 14.70 7.81 3.11
C HIS A 400 13.46 8.27 2.32
N CYS A 401 13.00 7.47 1.36
CA CYS A 401 11.78 7.76 0.60
C CYS A 401 10.52 7.75 1.49
N ASP A 402 10.39 6.75 2.36
CA ASP A 402 9.28 6.65 3.32
C ASP A 402 9.33 7.83 4.32
N LEU A 403 10.52 8.22 4.79
CA LEU A 403 10.69 9.37 5.70
C LEU A 403 10.32 10.69 5.01
N GLY A 404 10.71 10.89 3.75
CA GLY A 404 10.29 12.06 2.97
C GLY A 404 8.76 12.16 2.88
N SER A 405 8.08 11.03 2.70
CA SER A 405 6.61 10.99 2.65
C SER A 405 5.97 11.34 4.00
N VAL A 406 6.55 10.85 5.10
CA VAL A 406 6.11 11.19 6.46
C VAL A 406 6.29 12.67 6.77
N LEU A 407 7.44 13.25 6.42
CA LEU A 407 7.75 14.65 6.65
C LEU A 407 6.81 15.57 5.87
N HIS A 408 6.51 15.23 4.62
CA HIS A 408 5.51 15.96 3.84
C HIS A 408 4.12 15.92 4.50
N ALA A 409 3.70 14.75 5.01
CA ALA A 409 2.42 14.64 5.72
C ALA A 409 2.40 15.43 7.05
N LEU A 410 3.56 15.67 7.67
CA LEU A 410 3.72 16.56 8.83
C LEU A 410 3.78 18.06 8.44
N GLY A 411 3.85 18.38 7.15
CA GLY A 411 4.00 19.74 6.63
C GLY A 411 5.44 20.26 6.60
N ASP A 412 6.43 19.40 6.81
CA ASP A 412 7.86 19.73 6.77
C ASP A 412 8.44 19.45 5.38
N ASP A 413 7.97 20.23 4.40
CA ASP A 413 8.25 20.01 2.98
C ASP A 413 9.74 20.18 2.62
N GLU A 414 10.47 21.04 3.34
CA GLU A 414 11.90 21.26 3.10
C GLU A 414 12.73 20.03 3.47
N ARG A 415 12.51 19.46 4.67
CA ARG A 415 13.17 18.21 5.06
C ARG A 415 12.71 17.05 4.19
N ALA A 416 11.45 17.01 3.78
CA ALA A 416 10.95 15.99 2.86
C ALA A 416 11.69 15.98 1.52
N ILE A 417 11.93 17.15 0.90
CA ILE A 417 12.73 17.25 -0.34
C ILE A 417 14.14 16.68 -0.14
N VAL A 418 14.80 17.01 0.98
CA VAL A 418 16.14 16.52 1.30
C VAL A 418 16.17 14.99 1.40
N GLU A 419 15.21 14.39 2.10
CA GLU A 419 15.14 12.93 2.25
C GLU A 419 14.82 12.21 0.92
N PHE A 420 13.91 12.76 0.10
CA PHE A 420 13.71 12.22 -1.25
C PHE A 420 14.95 12.32 -2.12
N GLN A 421 15.70 13.42 -2.04
CA GLN A 421 16.94 13.59 -2.78
C GLN A 421 18.00 12.58 -2.33
N LYS A 422 18.15 12.34 -1.02
CA LYS A 422 19.04 11.29 -0.50
C LYS A 422 18.67 9.90 -1.03
N ALA A 423 17.39 9.55 -1.07
CA ALA A 423 16.94 8.27 -1.65
C ALA A 423 17.35 8.15 -3.13
N ILE A 424 17.24 9.23 -3.90
CA ILE A 424 17.65 9.29 -5.31
C ILE A 424 19.19 9.27 -5.45
N ASP A 425 19.93 9.90 -4.55
CA ASP A 425 21.39 9.91 -4.59
C ASP A 425 21.96 8.51 -4.28
N ILE A 426 21.35 7.80 -3.34
CA ILE A 426 21.68 6.39 -3.03
C ILE A 426 21.27 5.48 -4.19
N LYS A 427 20.06 5.67 -4.74
CA LYS A 427 19.49 4.87 -5.82
C LYS A 427 18.89 5.77 -6.92
N PRO A 428 19.67 6.11 -7.98
CA PRO A 428 19.26 7.06 -9.01
C PRO A 428 18.02 6.69 -9.83
N ASP A 429 17.68 5.40 -9.86
CA ASP A 429 16.52 4.82 -10.53
C ASP A 429 15.36 4.48 -9.56
N HIS A 430 15.40 5.00 -8.33
CA HIS A 430 14.34 4.83 -7.34
C HIS A 430 13.04 5.54 -7.78
N MET A 431 12.17 4.82 -8.47
CA MET A 431 10.95 5.37 -9.07
C MET A 431 10.00 6.02 -8.07
N ASP A 432 9.79 5.41 -6.90
CA ASP A 432 8.87 5.97 -5.89
C ASP A 432 9.38 7.30 -5.32
N ALA A 433 10.68 7.41 -5.00
CA ALA A 433 11.29 8.66 -4.54
C ALA A 433 11.19 9.77 -5.58
N LEU A 434 11.44 9.46 -6.86
CA LEU A 434 11.25 10.41 -7.96
C LEU A 434 9.78 10.83 -8.09
N TYR A 435 8.84 9.88 -8.09
CA TYR A 435 7.43 10.17 -8.24
C TYR A 435 6.88 11.02 -7.07
N ASN A 436 7.27 10.69 -5.84
CA ASN A 436 6.87 11.41 -4.64
C ASN A 436 7.51 12.81 -4.57
N LEU A 437 8.78 12.96 -4.95
CA LEU A 437 9.43 14.26 -5.08
C LEU A 437 8.71 15.14 -6.12
N GLY A 438 8.34 14.57 -7.27
CA GLY A 438 7.54 15.28 -8.28
C GLY A 438 6.21 15.77 -7.73
N GLY A 439 5.54 14.95 -6.90
CA GLY A 439 4.30 15.31 -6.22
C GLY A 439 4.49 16.47 -5.24
N LEU A 440 5.49 16.36 -4.37
CA LEU A 440 5.84 17.39 -3.40
C LEU A 440 6.21 18.72 -4.07
N LEU A 441 7.00 18.67 -5.15
CA LEU A 441 7.36 19.87 -5.92
C LEU A 441 6.14 20.52 -6.56
N ARG A 442 5.18 19.73 -7.05
CA ARG A 442 3.91 20.25 -7.59
C ARG A 442 3.09 20.92 -6.48
N ASP A 443 2.97 20.27 -5.33
CA ASP A 443 2.14 20.75 -4.23
C ASP A 443 2.73 22.02 -3.58
N THR A 444 4.06 22.18 -3.62
CA THR A 444 4.77 23.42 -3.25
C THR A 444 4.86 24.47 -4.37
N GLY A 445 4.17 24.25 -5.50
CA GLY A 445 4.08 25.21 -6.62
C GLY A 445 5.31 25.27 -7.54
N ARG A 446 6.30 24.39 -7.35
CA ARG A 446 7.52 24.29 -8.20
C ARG A 446 7.25 23.46 -9.45
N PHE A 447 6.27 23.89 -10.23
CA PHE A 447 5.67 23.14 -11.34
C PHE A 447 6.65 22.70 -12.43
N GLN A 448 7.61 23.54 -12.83
CA GLN A 448 8.57 23.18 -13.86
C GLN A 448 9.47 22.00 -13.42
N ARG A 449 10.00 22.08 -12.20
CA ARG A 449 10.82 21.02 -11.62
C ARG A 449 10.01 19.73 -11.42
N ALA A 450 8.75 19.84 -11.02
CA ALA A 450 7.86 18.68 -10.92
C ALA A 450 7.72 17.97 -12.28
N ALA A 451 7.52 18.71 -13.37
CA ALA A 451 7.42 18.13 -14.71
C ALA A 451 8.74 17.44 -15.14
N GLU A 452 9.90 18.01 -14.84
CA GLU A 452 11.21 17.40 -15.09
C GLU A 452 11.40 16.09 -14.32
N VAL A 453 11.04 16.08 -13.03
CA VAL A 453 11.15 14.88 -12.19
C VAL A 453 10.20 13.78 -12.70
N TYR A 454 8.96 14.12 -13.06
CA TYR A 454 8.05 13.14 -13.69
C TYR A 454 8.56 12.64 -15.04
N SER A 455 9.24 13.48 -15.82
CA SER A 455 9.93 13.04 -17.04
C SER A 455 11.02 11.99 -16.76
N ARG A 456 11.72 12.05 -15.61
CA ARG A 456 12.62 10.97 -15.18
C ARG A 456 11.84 9.70 -14.83
N VAL A 457 10.70 9.79 -14.13
CA VAL A 457 9.85 8.62 -13.85
C VAL A 457 9.34 7.96 -15.14
N LEU A 458 9.14 8.72 -16.21
CA LEU A 458 8.72 8.20 -17.52
C LEU A 458 9.89 7.64 -18.35
N SER A 459 11.12 8.10 -18.10
CA SER A 459 12.29 7.62 -18.83
C SER A 459 12.75 6.23 -18.37
N LEU A 460 12.88 6.00 -17.06
CA LEU A 460 11.83 5.46 -16.20
C LEU A 460 10.83 4.45 -16.82
N ASN A 461 9.62 4.35 -16.32
CA ASN A 461 8.58 3.51 -16.91
C ASN A 461 7.77 4.32 -17.96
N PRO A 462 7.93 4.10 -19.29
CA PRO A 462 7.22 4.89 -20.29
C PRO A 462 5.71 4.65 -20.29
N SER A 463 5.25 3.57 -19.67
CA SER A 463 3.83 3.21 -19.55
C SER A 463 3.18 3.74 -18.26
N HIS A 464 3.91 4.50 -17.44
CA HIS A 464 3.42 5.02 -16.16
C HIS A 464 2.45 6.19 -16.36
N TRP A 465 1.16 5.87 -16.52
CA TRP A 465 0.15 6.85 -16.87
C TRP A 465 -0.09 7.94 -15.80
N GLN A 466 0.09 7.65 -14.51
CA GLN A 466 -0.02 8.69 -13.46
C GLN A 466 1.13 9.69 -13.53
N ALA A 467 2.36 9.22 -13.74
CA ALA A 467 3.50 10.12 -13.91
C ALA A 467 3.26 11.01 -15.14
N GLN A 468 2.72 10.44 -16.22
CA GLN A 468 2.33 11.20 -17.42
C GLN A 468 1.23 12.24 -17.14
N LEU A 469 0.19 11.86 -16.39
CA LEU A 469 -0.89 12.76 -16.00
C LEU A 469 -0.38 13.87 -15.07
N ASN A 470 0.40 13.54 -14.05
CA ASN A 470 0.94 14.51 -13.10
C ASN A 470 1.96 15.44 -13.75
N ARG A 471 2.74 14.95 -14.73
CA ARG A 471 3.56 15.79 -15.61
C ARG A 471 2.68 16.79 -16.36
N ALA A 472 1.57 16.34 -16.94
CA ALA A 472 0.66 17.23 -17.66
C ALA A 472 0.04 18.31 -16.76
N VAL A 473 -0.39 17.92 -15.55
CA VAL A 473 -0.91 18.85 -14.53
C VAL A 473 0.18 19.85 -14.10
N SER A 474 1.41 19.39 -13.91
CA SER A 474 2.54 20.26 -13.57
C SER A 474 2.84 21.26 -14.69
N LEU A 475 2.84 20.82 -15.96
CA LEU A 475 3.00 21.71 -17.11
C LEU A 475 1.86 22.76 -17.21
N LEU A 476 0.63 22.40 -16.87
CA LEU A 476 -0.47 23.38 -16.77
C LEU A 476 -0.20 24.42 -15.67
N GLY A 477 0.26 23.98 -14.50
CA GLY A 477 0.63 24.87 -13.40
C GLY A 477 1.78 25.82 -13.77
N ALA A 478 2.72 25.37 -14.60
CA ALA A 478 3.81 26.18 -15.14
C ALA A 478 3.37 27.16 -16.26
N GLY A 479 2.16 26.99 -16.81
CA GLY A 479 1.65 27.79 -17.93
C GLY A 479 1.93 27.20 -19.33
N ASP A 480 2.60 26.05 -19.41
CA ASP A 480 2.97 25.37 -20.65
C ASP A 480 1.79 24.56 -21.25
N THR A 481 0.72 25.27 -21.64
CA THR A 481 -0.56 24.67 -22.07
C THR A 481 -0.44 23.74 -23.28
N GLU A 482 0.50 24.00 -24.19
CA GLU A 482 0.72 23.17 -25.39
C GLU A 482 1.35 21.81 -25.04
N GLU A 483 2.40 21.81 -24.22
CA GLU A 483 3.09 20.60 -23.77
C GLU A 483 2.22 19.79 -22.80
N ALA A 484 1.48 20.47 -21.92
CA ALA A 484 0.47 19.82 -21.08
C ALA A 484 -0.58 19.08 -21.91
N ARG A 485 -1.07 19.69 -23.00
CA ARG A 485 -2.05 19.05 -23.88
C ARG A 485 -1.47 17.83 -24.61
N LYS A 486 -0.19 17.86 -25.01
CA LYS A 486 0.49 16.68 -25.56
C LYS A 486 0.58 15.58 -24.50
N ALA A 487 0.99 15.92 -23.29
CA ALA A 487 1.12 14.99 -22.19
C ALA A 487 -0.24 14.34 -21.81
N LEU A 488 -1.33 15.12 -21.76
CA LEU A 488 -2.69 14.61 -21.57
C LEU A 488 -3.12 13.65 -22.68
N LYS A 489 -2.77 13.90 -23.94
CA LYS A 489 -3.06 12.97 -25.05
C LYS A 489 -2.34 11.64 -24.87
N GLU A 490 -1.10 11.64 -24.38
CA GLU A 490 -0.35 10.41 -24.09
C GLU A 490 -0.97 9.65 -22.91
N ALA A 491 -1.33 10.33 -21.82
CA ALA A 491 -2.05 9.72 -20.71
C ALA A 491 -3.42 9.15 -21.15
N PHE A 492 -4.11 9.85 -22.06
CA PHE A 492 -5.35 9.37 -22.67
C PHE A 492 -5.12 8.11 -23.53
N LYS A 493 -4.06 8.06 -24.35
CA LYS A 493 -3.71 6.85 -25.11
C LYS A 493 -3.45 5.64 -24.20
N MET A 494 -2.86 5.86 -23.03
CA MET A 494 -2.58 4.78 -22.06
C MET A 494 -3.82 4.30 -21.32
N THR A 495 -4.81 5.16 -21.07
CA THR A 495 -5.90 4.88 -20.11
C THR A 495 -7.31 4.89 -20.71
N ASN A 496 -7.50 5.55 -21.85
CA ASN A 496 -8.79 5.81 -22.49
C ASN A 496 -9.86 6.40 -21.54
N ARG A 497 -9.44 7.20 -20.55
CA ARG A 497 -10.32 7.83 -19.55
C ARG A 497 -11.04 9.06 -20.11
N VAL A 498 -12.35 9.12 -19.91
CA VAL A 498 -13.22 10.20 -20.43
C VAL A 498 -12.83 11.56 -19.85
N GLU A 499 -12.43 11.61 -18.59
CA GLU A 499 -12.03 12.85 -17.91
C GLU A 499 -10.82 13.51 -18.58
N LEU A 500 -9.90 12.71 -19.13
CA LEU A 500 -8.74 13.21 -19.86
C LEU A 500 -9.14 13.74 -21.24
N TYR A 501 -10.11 13.10 -21.90
CA TYR A 501 -10.66 13.57 -23.16
C TYR A 501 -11.32 14.96 -22.99
N ASP A 502 -12.14 15.12 -21.96
CA ASP A 502 -12.79 16.39 -21.63
C ASP A 502 -11.77 17.48 -21.32
N ALA A 503 -10.74 17.17 -20.52
CA ALA A 503 -9.65 18.11 -20.21
C ALA A 503 -8.91 18.58 -21.48
N ILE A 504 -8.62 17.68 -22.41
CA ILE A 504 -8.01 18.03 -23.71
C ILE A 504 -8.94 18.93 -24.53
N GLY A 505 -10.25 18.65 -24.52
CA GLY A 505 -11.28 19.47 -25.17
C GLY A 505 -11.31 20.89 -24.62
N HIS A 506 -11.37 21.04 -23.30
CA HIS A 506 -11.37 22.33 -22.63
C HIS A 506 -10.14 23.18 -22.96
N LEU A 507 -8.93 22.59 -22.96
CA LEU A 507 -7.71 23.31 -23.33
C LEU A 507 -7.72 23.81 -24.78
N LYS A 508 -8.31 23.06 -25.72
CA LYS A 508 -8.49 23.53 -27.11
C LYS A 508 -9.43 24.74 -27.21
N HIS A 509 -10.48 24.78 -26.39
CA HIS A 509 -11.43 25.89 -26.37
C HIS A 509 -10.81 27.16 -25.75
N LEU A 510 -10.00 27.01 -24.69
CA LEU A 510 -9.27 28.12 -24.05
C LEU A 510 -8.28 28.81 -24.99
N GLN A 511 -7.69 28.08 -25.94
CA GLN A 511 -6.73 28.63 -26.91
C GLN A 511 -7.40 29.32 -28.11
N LYS A 512 -8.70 29.09 -28.36
CA LYS A 512 -9.47 29.81 -29.39
C LYS A 512 -9.97 31.15 -28.82
N LYS A 513 -9.19 32.22 -28.97
CA LYS A 513 -9.71 33.59 -28.75
C LYS A 513 -10.96 33.82 -29.62
N PRO A 514 -12.03 34.47 -29.13
CA PRO A 514 -13.15 34.87 -29.97
C PRO A 514 -12.67 35.95 -30.95
N LYS A 515 -12.75 35.67 -32.25
CA LYS A 515 -12.60 36.70 -33.28
C LYS A 515 -13.90 37.52 -33.34
N GLY A 516 -13.80 38.80 -32.95
CA GLY A 516 -14.76 39.85 -33.35
C GLY A 516 -15.82 40.20 -32.31
N LEU A 517 -15.55 41.21 -31.48
CA LEU A 517 -16.54 41.86 -30.62
C LEU A 517 -16.75 43.34 -30.99
N ASN A 518 -16.73 43.68 -32.29
CA ASN A 518 -16.98 45.04 -32.79
C ASN A 518 -18.25 45.15 -33.68
N GLY A 519 -19.11 44.12 -33.75
CA GLY A 519 -20.15 44.04 -34.79
C GLY A 519 -21.62 44.11 -34.34
N MET A 520 -21.97 43.88 -33.08
CA MET A 520 -23.38 43.61 -32.72
C MET A 520 -23.80 44.29 -31.42
N ILE A 521 -23.96 45.62 -31.46
CA ILE A 521 -24.85 46.36 -30.57
C ILE A 521 -25.73 47.22 -31.47
N LYS A 522 -26.98 46.78 -31.71
CA LYS A 522 -28.14 47.62 -32.09
C LYS A 522 -29.40 46.75 -32.13
N GLY A 523 -30.35 47.02 -31.23
CA GLY A 523 -31.74 46.54 -31.31
C GLY A 523 -32.35 46.07 -29.99
N ALA A 524 -32.99 46.98 -29.25
CA ALA A 524 -33.94 46.73 -28.15
C ALA A 524 -35.31 46.21 -28.71
N GLN A 525 -36.39 45.80 -28.01
CA GLN A 525 -37.10 46.36 -26.83
C GLN A 525 -38.38 45.49 -26.49
N ASP A 526 -38.94 45.61 -25.25
CA ASP A 526 -40.34 45.34 -24.74
C ASP A 526 -40.81 43.89 -24.39
N VAL A 527 -41.49 43.52 -23.27
CA VAL A 527 -42.70 44.02 -22.51
C VAL A 527 -42.79 43.48 -21.04
N GLU A 528 -43.58 44.14 -20.16
CA GLU A 528 -43.81 43.99 -18.69
C GLU A 528 -44.90 42.97 -18.16
N ARG A 529 -44.90 42.79 -16.81
CA ARG A 529 -45.68 42.02 -15.77
C ARG A 529 -47.24 41.99 -15.90
N SER A 530 -48.10 41.14 -15.26
CA SER A 530 -48.20 40.37 -13.97
C SER A 530 -49.32 39.29 -14.08
N ASP A 531 -49.43 38.18 -13.31
CA ASP A 531 -49.95 38.11 -11.92
C ASP A 531 -49.85 36.69 -11.27
N SER A 532 -49.56 36.72 -9.96
CA SER A 532 -49.73 35.79 -8.82
C SER A 532 -49.42 34.26 -8.85
N GLY A 533 -48.26 33.96 -8.28
CA GLY A 533 -47.98 32.79 -7.42
C GLY A 533 -46.73 33.02 -6.54
N PHE A 534 -46.35 34.28 -6.36
CA PHE A 534 -45.12 34.76 -5.75
C PHE A 534 -45.33 34.94 -4.25
N VAL A 535 -44.40 34.43 -3.43
CA VAL A 535 -44.09 35.06 -2.14
C VAL A 535 -43.23 36.27 -2.49
N ILE A 536 -43.78 37.48 -2.37
CA ILE A 536 -43.00 38.71 -2.43
C ILE A 536 -42.28 38.81 -1.08
N ALA A 537 -40.98 38.56 -1.09
CA ALA A 537 -40.10 38.80 0.05
C ALA A 537 -39.53 40.21 -0.03
N ASP A 538 -39.57 40.94 1.09
CA ASP A 538 -39.06 42.30 1.22
C ASP A 538 -37.53 42.33 0.99
N PRO A 539 -36.99 43.15 0.07
CA PRO A 539 -35.57 43.18 -0.32
C PRO A 539 -34.58 43.38 0.84
N SER A 540 -35.08 43.89 1.96
CA SER A 540 -34.34 44.11 3.20
C SER A 540 -34.20 42.85 4.07
N THR A 541 -35.06 41.84 3.89
CA THR A 541 -35.03 40.55 4.61
C THR A 541 -34.07 39.53 3.98
N PHE A 542 -33.52 39.86 2.82
CA PHE A 542 -32.28 39.30 2.32
C PHE A 542 -31.11 40.26 2.63
N THR A 543 -30.38 40.05 3.73
CA THR A 543 -29.00 39.68 3.40
C THR A 543 -29.07 38.19 3.12
N ARG A 544 -28.21 37.64 2.28
CA ARG A 544 -28.09 36.19 2.09
C ARG A 544 -28.62 35.42 3.34
N VAL A 545 -29.82 34.82 3.24
CA VAL A 545 -30.48 33.81 4.12
C VAL A 545 -31.25 34.22 5.42
N SER A 546 -32.48 33.69 5.63
CA SER A 546 -33.07 33.48 6.99
C SER A 546 -34.01 32.23 7.21
N ASN A 547 -33.95 31.69 8.44
CA ASN A 547 -34.83 30.91 9.33
C ASN A 547 -35.59 29.59 8.99
N LYS A 548 -35.49 29.02 7.79
CA LYS A 548 -35.77 27.56 7.60
C LYS A 548 -34.61 26.79 6.96
N THR A 549 -33.53 27.51 6.77
CA THR A 549 -32.28 27.05 6.22
C THR A 549 -31.41 26.52 7.35
N THR A 550 -30.82 25.35 7.16
CA THR A 550 -29.72 24.93 8.03
C THR A 550 -28.64 26.01 7.94
N PRO A 551 -28.19 26.62 9.06
CA PRO A 551 -27.21 27.69 9.00
C PRO A 551 -25.96 27.22 8.25
N ARG A 552 -25.35 28.12 7.47
CA ARG A 552 -24.20 27.80 6.61
C ARG A 552 -23.08 26.99 7.32
N PRO A 553 -22.71 27.28 8.59
CA PRO A 553 -21.76 26.46 9.33
C PRO A 553 -22.21 25.00 9.48
N TRP A 554 -23.48 24.75 9.80
CA TRP A 554 -24.06 23.41 9.96
C TRP A 554 -24.14 22.62 8.66
N ILE A 555 -24.45 23.27 7.53
CA ILE A 555 -24.38 22.62 6.21
C ILE A 555 -22.93 22.25 5.89
N ALA A 556 -21.98 23.16 6.15
CA ALA A 556 -20.56 22.88 5.93
C ALA A 556 -20.08 21.70 6.80
N HIS A 557 -20.48 21.63 8.07
CA HIS A 557 -20.22 20.48 8.93
C HIS A 557 -20.88 19.20 8.39
N ALA A 558 -22.14 19.25 7.99
CA ALA A 558 -22.85 18.09 7.43
C ALA A 558 -22.19 17.57 6.14
N LEU A 559 -21.70 18.47 5.27
CA LEU A 559 -20.96 18.10 4.06
C LEU A 559 -19.60 17.46 4.40
N LYS A 560 -18.87 18.00 5.39
CA LYS A 560 -17.62 17.38 5.89
C LYS A 560 -17.87 15.99 6.49
N ILE A 561 -18.95 15.83 7.26
CA ILE A 561 -19.38 14.53 7.81
C ILE A 561 -19.76 13.58 6.68
N ARG A 562 -20.49 14.05 5.65
CA ARG A 562 -20.89 13.21 4.53
C ARG A 562 -19.70 12.79 3.68
N ALA A 563 -18.72 13.67 3.46
CA ALA A 563 -17.47 13.32 2.80
C ALA A 563 -16.74 12.21 3.57
N PHE A 564 -16.64 12.36 4.90
CA PHE A 564 -16.07 11.33 5.77
C PHE A 564 -16.84 10.00 5.70
N GLN A 565 -18.18 10.03 5.77
CA GLN A 565 -19.02 8.83 5.59
C GLN A 565 -18.85 8.18 4.21
N LYS A 566 -18.68 8.96 3.13
CA LYS A 566 -18.43 8.43 1.78
C LYS A 566 -17.08 7.73 1.73
N HIS A 567 -16.06 8.34 2.36
CA HIS A 567 -14.71 7.81 2.40
C HIS A 567 -14.62 6.52 3.23
N THR A 568 -15.12 6.53 4.47
CA THR A 568 -15.08 5.38 5.39
C THR A 568 -16.13 4.30 5.10
N ARG A 569 -17.12 4.63 4.27
CA ARG A 569 -18.27 3.76 3.94
C ARG A 569 -19.14 3.37 5.16
N LEU A 570 -19.02 4.09 6.28
CA LEU A 570 -19.83 3.88 7.49
C LEU A 570 -21.34 3.98 7.21
N HIS A 571 -21.76 4.81 6.26
CA HIS A 571 -23.17 4.91 5.82
C HIS A 571 -23.77 3.61 5.25
N ARG A 572 -22.96 2.57 5.01
CA ARG A 572 -23.40 1.21 4.63
C ARG A 572 -23.30 0.20 5.79
N CYS A 573 -22.67 0.59 6.90
CA CYS A 573 -22.53 -0.26 8.08
C CYS A 573 -23.86 -0.31 8.85
N ASN A 574 -24.32 -1.51 9.20
CA ASN A 574 -25.58 -1.70 9.91
C ASN A 574 -25.39 -1.54 11.42
N LEU A 575 -26.30 -0.83 12.09
CA LEU A 575 -26.32 -0.69 13.54
C LEU A 575 -26.33 -2.05 14.27
N ALA A 576 -26.96 -3.09 13.71
CA ALA A 576 -26.95 -4.43 14.29
C ALA A 576 -25.54 -5.02 14.41
N SER A 577 -24.63 -4.66 13.49
CA SER A 577 -23.23 -5.08 13.53
C SER A 577 -22.50 -4.44 14.72
N LEU A 578 -22.80 -3.16 15.04
CA LEU A 578 -22.23 -2.48 16.21
C LEU A 578 -22.72 -3.14 17.50
N SER A 579 -24.03 -3.40 17.62
CA SER A 579 -24.60 -4.07 18.79
C SER A 579 -24.02 -5.46 19.01
N LYS A 580 -23.76 -6.21 17.94
CA LYS A 580 -23.11 -7.54 18.01
C LYS A 580 -21.66 -7.44 18.49
N GLU A 581 -20.90 -6.45 18.04
CA GLU A 581 -19.52 -6.25 18.52
C GLU A 581 -19.47 -5.91 20.00
N MET A 582 -20.48 -5.20 20.53
CA MET A 582 -20.61 -4.98 21.97
C MET A 582 -20.94 -6.27 22.73
N ALA A 583 -21.89 -7.06 22.23
CA ALA A 583 -22.33 -8.30 22.89
C ALA A 583 -21.27 -9.41 22.88
N ASN A 584 -20.40 -9.43 21.87
CA ASN A 584 -19.38 -10.46 21.68
C ASN A 584 -18.17 -10.33 22.61
N LYS A 585 -18.05 -9.26 23.42
CA LYS A 585 -16.97 -9.13 24.40
C LYS A 585 -17.47 -9.45 25.81
N PRO A 586 -16.77 -10.32 26.56
CA PRO A 586 -17.11 -10.57 27.95
C PRO A 586 -16.96 -9.26 28.74
N SER A 587 -17.96 -8.99 29.59
CA SER A 587 -17.87 -7.95 30.62
C SER A 587 -16.59 -8.15 31.41
N ALA A 588 -15.80 -7.08 31.58
CA ALA A 588 -14.53 -7.13 32.30
C ALA A 588 -14.76 -7.78 33.68
N SER A 589 -14.11 -8.92 33.90
CA SER A 589 -14.11 -9.61 35.18
C SER A 589 -13.39 -8.73 36.21
N GLN A 590 -13.96 -8.68 37.40
CA GLN A 590 -13.48 -7.98 38.58
C GLN A 590 -12.06 -8.44 38.96
N THR A 591 -11.03 -7.69 38.60
CA THR A 591 -9.75 -7.74 39.32
C THR A 591 -9.81 -6.70 40.43
N ALA A 592 -10.05 -7.19 41.65
CA ALA A 592 -9.96 -6.41 42.87
C ALA A 592 -8.54 -5.85 43.05
N GLY A 593 -8.44 -4.54 43.27
CA GLY A 593 -7.18 -3.87 43.55
C GLY A 593 -7.30 -2.35 43.63
N THR A 594 -7.69 -1.86 44.80
CA THR A 594 -7.45 -0.50 45.35
C THR A 594 -7.93 0.72 44.56
N ALA A 595 -9.01 1.31 45.09
CA ALA A 595 -9.41 2.73 45.06
C ALA A 595 -9.38 3.49 43.71
N GLY A 596 -10.58 3.66 43.12
CA GLY A 596 -10.95 4.94 42.49
C GLY A 596 -10.86 5.09 40.97
N HIS A 597 -10.40 4.09 40.22
CA HIS A 597 -10.41 4.17 38.75
C HIS A 597 -11.29 3.08 38.12
N ILE A 598 -12.24 3.53 37.31
CA ILE A 598 -13.16 2.74 36.51
C ILE A 598 -12.36 1.74 35.66
N SER A 599 -12.70 0.45 35.73
CA SER A 599 -12.19 -0.57 34.81
C SER A 599 -12.83 -0.34 33.43
N GLU A 600 -12.39 0.70 32.73
CA GLU A 600 -12.77 1.02 31.36
C GLU A 600 -12.34 -0.14 30.45
N ALA A 601 -13.23 -0.62 29.59
CA ALA A 601 -12.95 -1.72 28.65
C ALA A 601 -12.05 -1.22 27.49
N LEU A 602 -10.84 -0.79 27.84
CA LEU A 602 -9.82 -0.30 26.93
C LEU A 602 -9.39 -1.43 25.99
N ILE A 603 -9.54 -1.19 24.70
CA ILE A 603 -9.12 -2.10 23.63
C ILE A 603 -7.90 -1.50 22.92
N ARG A 604 -6.92 -2.32 22.54
CA ARG A 604 -5.83 -1.89 21.66
C ARG A 604 -6.38 -1.50 20.29
N LYS A 605 -5.84 -0.46 19.66
CA LYS A 605 -6.24 -0.05 18.29
C LYS A 605 -6.15 -1.21 17.28
N ALA A 606 -5.14 -2.08 17.40
CA ALA A 606 -5.02 -3.28 16.57
C ALA A 606 -6.20 -4.26 16.75
N ASP A 607 -6.65 -4.52 17.97
CA ASP A 607 -7.82 -5.37 18.19
C ASP A 607 -9.12 -4.71 17.73
N LEU A 608 -9.20 -3.38 17.81
CA LEU A 608 -10.32 -2.61 17.26
C LEU A 608 -10.39 -2.71 15.73
N GLU A 609 -9.24 -2.75 15.05
CA GLU A 609 -9.17 -2.98 13.61
C GLU A 609 -9.83 -4.31 13.21
N LYS A 610 -9.69 -5.37 14.04
CA LYS A 610 -10.38 -6.65 13.81
C LYS A 610 -11.90 -6.51 13.88
N SER A 611 -12.41 -5.73 14.83
CA SER A 611 -13.84 -5.37 14.91
C SER A 611 -14.30 -4.56 13.69
N LEU A 612 -13.51 -3.55 13.28
CA LEU A 612 -13.77 -2.78 12.07
C LEU A 612 -13.79 -3.66 10.82
N ARG A 613 -12.90 -4.64 10.72
CA ARG A 613 -12.87 -5.61 9.61
C ARG A 613 -14.12 -6.46 9.57
N ARG A 614 -14.66 -6.90 10.71
CA ARG A 614 -15.96 -7.61 10.74
C ARG A 614 -17.12 -6.71 10.30
N MET A 615 -17.11 -5.44 10.70
CA MET A 615 -18.16 -4.47 10.35
C MET A 615 -18.10 -3.98 8.89
N LEU A 616 -16.89 -3.85 8.35
CA LEU A 616 -16.61 -3.30 7.01
C LEU A 616 -16.03 -4.36 6.07
N GLY A 617 -16.29 -5.64 6.32
CA GLY A 617 -15.72 -6.76 5.55
C GLY A 617 -16.17 -6.82 4.08
N PHE A 618 -17.15 -6.00 3.70
CA PHE A 618 -17.55 -5.79 2.30
C PHE A 618 -16.59 -4.87 1.52
N LEU A 619 -15.61 -4.25 2.18
CA LEU A 619 -14.61 -3.40 1.54
C LEU A 619 -13.42 -4.25 1.07
N PRO A 620 -12.89 -4.00 -0.14
CA PRO A 620 -11.63 -4.59 -0.54
C PRO A 620 -10.49 -4.05 0.37
N PRO A 621 -9.39 -4.80 0.54
CA PRO A 621 -8.28 -4.46 1.44
C PRO A 621 -7.81 -3.01 1.37
N THR A 622 -7.60 -2.49 0.17
CA THR A 622 -7.08 -1.13 -0.06
C THR A 622 -8.07 -0.04 0.37
N THR A 623 -9.37 -0.26 0.12
CA THR A 623 -10.42 0.68 0.57
C THR A 623 -10.62 0.56 2.07
N PHE A 624 -10.48 -0.64 2.64
CA PHE A 624 -10.51 -0.85 4.07
C PHE A 624 -9.36 -0.10 4.77
N GLN A 625 -8.12 -0.22 4.29
CA GLN A 625 -6.97 0.54 4.78
C GLN A 625 -7.23 2.05 4.78
N SER A 626 -7.72 2.58 3.65
CA SER A 626 -8.06 4.01 3.55
C SER A 626 -9.14 4.42 4.55
N ALA A 627 -10.16 3.57 4.76
CA ALA A 627 -11.19 3.84 5.74
C ALA A 627 -10.65 3.82 7.17
N VAL A 628 -9.79 2.86 7.51
CA VAL A 628 -9.13 2.76 8.83
C VAL A 628 -8.22 3.95 9.06
N LYS A 629 -7.42 4.37 8.08
CA LYS A 629 -6.59 5.58 8.16
C LYS A 629 -7.43 6.80 8.53
N ALA A 630 -8.51 7.06 7.79
CA ALA A 630 -9.37 8.21 8.06
C ALA A 630 -10.05 8.11 9.43
N ILE A 631 -10.46 6.92 9.85
CA ILE A 631 -11.01 6.68 11.20
C ILE A 631 -9.93 6.95 12.26
N ASN A 632 -8.70 6.51 12.05
CA ASN A 632 -7.62 6.71 13.01
C ASN A 632 -7.28 8.21 13.16
N GLU A 633 -7.06 8.90 12.04
CA GLU A 633 -6.74 10.33 12.01
C GLU A 633 -7.83 11.21 12.61
N LYS A 634 -9.10 10.88 12.38
CA LYS A 634 -10.23 11.74 12.76
C LYS A 634 -10.89 11.36 14.08
N VAL A 635 -11.03 10.06 14.36
CA VAL A 635 -11.77 9.53 15.52
C VAL A 635 -10.80 9.06 16.60
N LEU A 636 -9.89 8.14 16.28
CA LEU A 636 -9.05 7.51 17.30
C LEU A 636 -7.99 8.47 17.85
N SER A 637 -7.51 9.43 17.07
CA SER A 637 -6.61 10.50 17.55
C SER A 637 -7.23 11.36 18.66
N VAL A 638 -8.56 11.54 18.64
CA VAL A 638 -9.31 12.28 19.65
C VAL A 638 -9.58 11.41 20.88
N LEU A 639 -9.88 10.12 20.68
CA LEU A 639 -10.16 9.18 21.76
C LEU A 639 -8.89 8.71 22.49
N ASP A 640 -7.74 8.68 21.81
CA ASP A 640 -6.43 8.31 22.36
C ASP A 640 -5.48 9.53 22.36
N LYS A 641 -5.89 10.61 23.03
CA LYS A 641 -5.13 11.87 23.07
C LYS A 641 -3.72 11.70 23.64
N VAL A 642 -3.52 10.72 24.52
CA VAL A 642 -2.23 10.42 25.16
C VAL A 642 -1.31 9.61 24.23
N GLY A 643 -1.84 9.02 23.16
CA GLY A 643 -1.09 8.14 22.27
C GLY A 643 -0.71 6.81 22.93
N SER A 644 -1.59 6.30 23.81
CA SER A 644 -1.42 5.04 24.53
C SER A 644 -1.57 3.79 23.64
N GLY A 645 -2.13 3.95 22.44
CA GLY A 645 -2.51 2.85 21.55
C GLY A 645 -3.79 2.12 21.98
N ARG A 646 -4.50 2.64 23.00
CA ARG A 646 -5.73 2.05 23.54
C ARG A 646 -6.87 3.07 23.51
N VAL A 647 -8.09 2.59 23.29
CA VAL A 647 -9.31 3.40 23.29
C VAL A 647 -10.44 2.67 24.02
N ASP A 648 -11.40 3.43 24.55
CA ASP A 648 -12.64 2.86 25.07
C ASP A 648 -13.55 2.40 23.91
N LEU A 649 -13.88 1.11 23.89
CA LEU A 649 -14.68 0.52 22.82
C LEU A 649 -16.11 1.06 22.79
N GLY A 650 -16.74 1.24 23.95
CA GLY A 650 -18.11 1.75 24.05
C GLY A 650 -18.19 3.19 23.54
N MET A 651 -17.24 4.03 23.95
CA MET A 651 -17.11 5.41 23.47
C MET A 651 -16.86 5.46 21.96
N PHE A 652 -15.98 4.60 21.43
CA PHE A 652 -15.73 4.52 20.00
C PHE A 652 -16.99 4.15 19.21
N LEU A 653 -17.68 3.08 19.60
CA LEU A 653 -18.90 2.61 18.92
C LEU A 653 -20.02 3.66 19.00
N ALA A 654 -20.19 4.31 20.16
CA ALA A 654 -21.14 5.41 20.32
C ALA A 654 -20.83 6.58 19.36
N THR A 655 -19.54 6.86 19.13
CA THR A 655 -19.08 7.98 18.29
C THR A 655 -19.31 7.74 16.79
N ILE A 656 -19.27 6.49 16.34
CA ILE A 656 -19.51 6.14 14.92
C ILE A 656 -20.97 5.79 14.63
N ALA A 657 -21.77 5.42 15.63
CA ALA A 657 -23.17 5.05 15.46
C ALA A 657 -24.02 6.09 14.70
N PRO A 658 -23.88 7.43 14.94
CA PRO A 658 -24.61 8.45 14.17
C PRO A 658 -24.32 8.43 12.66
N LEU A 659 -23.17 7.88 12.25
CA LEU A 659 -22.72 7.82 10.85
C LEU A 659 -23.14 6.53 10.14
N CYS A 660 -23.67 5.56 10.86
CA CYS A 660 -24.05 4.24 10.34
C CYS A 660 -25.39 4.28 9.59
N ALA A 661 -25.73 3.23 8.83
CA ALA A 661 -27.01 3.11 8.14
C ALA A 661 -28.16 2.89 9.13
N GLY A 662 -29.29 3.57 8.92
CA GLY A 662 -30.54 3.33 9.66
C GLY A 662 -31.31 4.60 10.00
N PRO A 663 -32.52 4.48 10.57
CA PRO A 663 -33.32 5.60 11.06
C PRO A 663 -32.59 6.39 12.16
N VAL A 664 -32.82 7.70 12.23
CA VAL A 664 -32.18 8.61 13.20
C VAL A 664 -32.34 8.11 14.63
N ASP A 665 -33.56 7.70 15.01
CA ASP A 665 -33.86 7.25 16.38
C ASP A 665 -33.09 5.97 16.74
N LYS A 666 -32.92 5.06 15.79
CA LYS A 666 -32.10 3.85 16.01
C LYS A 666 -30.63 4.19 16.16
N ARG A 667 -30.09 5.16 15.39
CA ARG A 667 -28.69 5.60 15.53
C ARG A 667 -28.42 6.20 16.91
N LYS A 668 -29.33 7.09 17.37
CA LYS A 668 -29.28 7.67 18.73
C LYS A 668 -29.39 6.60 19.81
N ARG A 669 -30.34 5.66 19.65
CA ARG A 669 -30.53 4.55 20.59
C ARG A 669 -29.30 3.67 20.69
N THR A 670 -28.71 3.28 19.56
CA THR A 670 -27.47 2.49 19.57
C THR A 670 -26.32 3.25 20.25
N ALA A 671 -26.17 4.55 20.02
CA ALA A 671 -25.16 5.35 20.71
C ALA A 671 -25.38 5.35 22.22
N PHE A 672 -26.61 5.56 22.68
CA PHE A 672 -26.98 5.47 24.10
C PHE A 672 -26.68 4.09 24.68
N ASP A 673 -27.12 3.02 24.02
CA ASP A 673 -26.88 1.65 24.48
C ASP A 673 -25.37 1.36 24.58
N CYS A 674 -24.54 1.91 23.68
CA CYS A 674 -23.08 1.79 23.79
C CYS A 674 -22.51 2.44 25.04
N LEU A 675 -23.04 3.60 25.44
CA LEU A 675 -22.65 4.30 26.65
C LEU A 675 -23.16 3.59 27.92
N VAL A 676 -24.35 2.99 27.88
CA VAL A 676 -24.89 2.17 28.98
C VAL A 676 -23.98 0.97 29.25
N HIS A 677 -23.55 0.25 28.19
CA HIS A 677 -22.64 -0.88 28.35
C HIS A 677 -21.26 -0.49 28.89
N ARG A 678 -20.84 0.78 28.74
CA ARG A 678 -19.61 1.31 29.32
C ARG A 678 -19.72 1.56 30.82
N SER A 679 -20.87 2.04 31.30
CA SER A 679 -21.10 2.30 32.72
C SER A 679 -21.25 0.96 33.46
N THR A 680 -20.26 0.59 34.28
CA THR A 680 -20.12 -0.72 34.95
C THR A 680 -21.23 -1.07 35.96
N LYS A 681 -22.38 -0.38 35.97
CA LYS A 681 -23.58 -0.76 36.72
C LYS A 681 -24.55 -1.47 35.79
N GLY A 682 -24.27 -2.73 35.47
CA GLY A 682 -25.02 -3.62 34.56
C GLY A 682 -26.46 -3.96 34.98
N LEU A 683 -27.23 -3.02 35.54
CA LEU A 683 -28.64 -3.18 35.90
C LEU A 683 -29.50 -1.93 35.58
N GLY A 684 -28.93 -0.82 35.10
CA GLY A 684 -29.67 0.41 34.83
C GLY A 684 -29.79 0.74 33.34
N ALA A 685 -30.97 1.19 32.90
CA ALA A 685 -31.22 1.73 31.56
C ALA A 685 -30.79 3.21 31.43
N GLU A 686 -29.74 3.61 32.17
CA GLU A 686 -29.33 4.99 32.40
C GLU A 686 -27.81 5.14 32.25
N ILE A 687 -27.35 6.33 31.88
CA ILE A 687 -25.93 6.68 31.76
C ILE A 687 -25.55 7.77 32.76
N VAL A 688 -24.29 7.82 33.20
CA VAL A 688 -23.84 8.92 34.07
C VAL A 688 -23.71 10.20 33.25
N LYS A 689 -24.14 11.33 33.82
CA LYS A 689 -24.11 12.64 33.16
C LYS A 689 -22.72 13.03 32.66
N SER A 690 -21.67 12.79 33.45
CA SER A 690 -20.27 13.01 33.05
C SER A 690 -19.85 12.21 31.80
N ASP A 691 -20.34 10.98 31.63
CA ASP A 691 -20.07 10.16 30.44
C ASP A 691 -20.77 10.74 29.20
N ALA A 692 -22.01 11.20 29.35
CA ALA A 692 -22.75 11.89 28.28
C ALA A 692 -22.04 13.18 27.84
N LYS A 693 -21.58 14.01 28.81
CA LYS A 693 -20.79 15.22 28.53
C LYS A 693 -19.52 14.89 27.75
N THR A 694 -18.80 13.85 28.18
CA THR A 694 -17.57 13.39 27.52
C THR A 694 -17.82 12.92 26.09
N TYR A 695 -18.89 12.14 25.88
CA TYR A 695 -19.33 11.71 24.56
C TYR A 695 -19.62 12.88 23.61
N PHE A 696 -20.39 13.88 24.06
CA PHE A 696 -20.69 15.05 23.24
C PHE A 696 -19.45 15.88 22.94
N LYS A 697 -18.55 16.04 23.91
CA LYS A 697 -17.25 16.69 23.70
C LYS A 697 -16.45 16.00 22.60
N HIS A 698 -16.42 14.66 22.58
CA HIS A 698 -15.76 13.89 21.53
C HIS A 698 -16.46 14.05 20.17
N LEU A 699 -17.78 13.89 20.09
CA LEU A 699 -18.52 14.08 18.83
C LEU A 699 -18.25 15.47 18.21
N ARG A 700 -18.24 16.51 19.05
CA ARG A 700 -17.93 17.87 18.60
C ARG A 700 -16.50 17.95 18.09
N ALA A 701 -15.51 17.54 18.90
CA ALA A 701 -14.10 17.57 18.50
C ALA A 701 -13.82 16.82 17.19
N ILE A 702 -14.53 15.72 16.94
CA ILE A 702 -14.33 14.85 15.77
C ILE A 702 -15.02 15.42 14.52
N TYR A 703 -16.25 15.92 14.65
CA TYR A 703 -17.11 16.20 13.49
C TYR A 703 -17.43 17.69 13.28
N LEU A 704 -17.29 18.53 14.31
CA LEU A 704 -17.60 19.95 14.30
C LEU A 704 -16.30 20.75 14.51
N SER A 705 -15.96 21.61 13.55
CA SER A 705 -14.70 22.39 13.57
C SER A 705 -14.60 23.22 14.85
N SER A 706 -13.49 23.09 15.58
CA SER A 706 -13.28 23.58 16.93
C SER A 706 -12.97 25.08 17.02
N GLU A 707 -13.91 25.96 16.69
CA GLU A 707 -13.71 27.41 16.91
C GLU A 707 -14.34 27.94 18.21
N SER A 708 -14.93 27.11 19.09
CA SER A 708 -15.50 27.66 20.35
C SER A 708 -15.79 26.67 21.50
N THR A 709 -15.12 25.52 21.60
CA THR A 709 -15.54 24.48 22.57
C THR A 709 -14.83 24.48 23.92
N SER A 710 -14.00 25.48 24.26
CA SER A 710 -13.15 25.37 25.47
C SER A 710 -13.72 25.93 26.78
N GLU A 711 -14.81 26.70 26.81
CA GLU A 711 -15.15 27.45 28.05
C GLU A 711 -16.61 27.36 28.52
N LEU A 712 -17.49 26.64 27.81
CA LEU A 712 -18.94 26.80 28.02
C LEU A 712 -19.63 25.68 28.83
N TRP A 713 -18.94 24.58 29.18
CA TRP A 713 -19.52 23.49 30.00
C TRP A 713 -19.38 23.72 31.53
N GLU A 714 -18.65 24.75 31.96
CA GLU A 714 -18.30 24.99 33.38
C GLU A 714 -19.33 25.82 34.17
N VAL A 715 -20.47 26.18 33.58
CA VAL A 715 -21.45 27.05 34.26
C VAL A 715 -22.76 26.31 34.54
N ARG A 716 -22.81 25.64 35.69
CA ARG A 716 -23.92 25.53 36.68
C ARG A 716 -23.61 24.37 37.63
N GLY A 717 -23.84 24.57 38.92
CA GLY A 717 -23.62 23.58 39.99
C GLY A 717 -24.59 22.38 39.93
N GLU A 718 -24.56 21.65 38.81
CA GLU A 718 -25.33 20.43 38.58
C GLU A 718 -24.49 19.22 38.98
N ASP A 719 -25.14 18.23 39.59
CA ASP A 719 -24.49 16.97 40.01
C ASP A 719 -23.98 16.19 38.79
N GLU A 720 -22.65 16.06 38.66
CA GLU A 720 -21.99 15.36 37.55
C GLU A 720 -22.15 13.83 37.62
N HIS A 721 -22.59 13.32 38.76
CA HIS A 721 -22.84 11.89 39.00
C HIS A 721 -24.31 11.51 38.83
N ALA A 722 -25.17 12.46 38.45
CA ALA A 722 -26.57 12.18 38.14
C ALA A 722 -26.69 11.18 36.98
N ASN A 723 -27.68 10.29 37.08
CA ASN A 723 -28.05 9.39 36.00
C ASN A 723 -28.95 10.10 34.99
N ILE A 724 -28.80 9.75 33.72
CA ILE A 724 -29.55 10.30 32.58
C ILE A 724 -30.29 9.16 31.89
N SER A 725 -31.59 9.35 31.70
CA SER A 725 -32.47 8.46 30.95
C SER A 725 -32.35 8.65 29.43
N TYR A 726 -32.85 7.69 28.65
CA TYR A 726 -32.81 7.81 27.18
C TYR A 726 -33.51 9.07 26.62
N PRO A 727 -34.70 9.49 27.10
CA PRO A 727 -35.33 10.72 26.65
C PRO A 727 -34.48 11.97 26.89
N GLU A 728 -33.91 12.11 28.09
CA GLU A 728 -33.01 13.23 28.43
C GLU A 728 -31.75 13.22 27.55
N PHE A 729 -31.18 12.03 27.28
CA PHE A 729 -30.06 11.91 26.35
C PHE A 729 -30.42 12.38 24.93
N VAL A 730 -31.63 12.07 24.44
CA VAL A 730 -32.07 12.52 23.11
C VAL A 730 -32.23 14.04 23.06
N GLU A 731 -32.82 14.64 24.10
CA GLU A 731 -32.93 16.09 24.22
C GLU A 731 -31.55 16.75 24.20
N MET A 732 -30.61 16.24 24.99
CA MET A 732 -29.22 16.69 24.94
C MET A 732 -28.60 16.48 23.56
N PHE A 733 -28.80 15.33 22.92
CA PHE A 733 -28.19 15.00 21.63
C PHE A 733 -28.63 15.94 20.51
N ASP A 734 -29.91 16.28 20.47
CA ASP A 734 -30.51 17.14 19.45
C ASP A 734 -30.18 18.62 19.65
N ASP A 735 -29.60 18.98 20.80
CA ASP A 735 -29.11 20.31 21.03
C ASP A 735 -28.04 20.71 20.02
N ARG A 736 -28.27 21.85 19.38
CA ARG A 736 -27.41 22.38 18.32
C ARG A 736 -26.19 23.05 18.93
N ASP A 737 -26.36 23.80 19.99
CA ASP A 737 -25.28 24.59 20.56
C ASP A 737 -24.33 23.68 21.34
N TRP A 738 -24.88 22.67 22.02
CA TRP A 738 -24.16 21.87 23.01
C TRP A 738 -23.74 20.48 22.53
N ALA A 739 -24.47 19.85 21.60
CA ALA A 739 -24.26 18.44 21.24
C ALA A 739 -24.11 18.18 19.74
N PHE A 740 -24.90 17.25 19.17
CA PHE A 740 -24.75 16.72 17.80
C PHE A 740 -26.04 16.84 16.97
N GLY A 741 -26.75 17.96 17.12
CA GLY A 741 -27.96 18.27 16.35
C GLY A 741 -27.80 18.32 14.81
N VAL A 742 -26.59 18.17 14.27
CA VAL A 742 -26.32 18.11 12.80
C VAL A 742 -26.85 16.84 12.14
N LEU A 743 -27.13 15.78 12.90
CA LEU A 743 -27.46 14.46 12.36
C LEU A 743 -28.65 14.50 11.38
N HIS A 744 -29.69 15.28 11.70
CA HIS A 744 -30.85 15.44 10.80
C HIS A 744 -30.47 16.04 9.44
N THR A 745 -29.51 16.97 9.40
CA THR A 745 -29.01 17.54 8.14
C THR A 745 -28.20 16.52 7.35
N VAL A 746 -27.37 15.72 8.03
CA VAL A 746 -26.58 14.64 7.38
C VAL A 746 -27.50 13.62 6.71
N VAL A 747 -28.54 13.15 7.41
CA VAL A 747 -29.50 12.17 6.86
C VAL A 747 -30.26 12.72 5.65
N LYS A 748 -30.61 14.01 5.64
CA LYS A 748 -31.21 14.65 4.45
C LYS A 748 -30.27 14.59 3.22
N LEU A 749 -28.96 14.75 3.42
CA LEU A 749 -27.96 14.64 2.34
C LEU A 749 -27.78 13.20 1.85
N GLU A 750 -27.93 12.19 2.71
CA GLU A 750 -27.86 10.77 2.33
C GLU A 750 -28.94 10.39 1.29
N ALA A 751 -30.13 10.99 1.35
CA ALA A 751 -31.25 10.71 0.44
C ALA A 751 -31.12 11.34 -0.96
N GLY A 752 -30.10 12.19 -1.20
CA GLY A 752 -29.95 13.01 -2.41
C GLY A 752 -29.06 12.46 -3.53
N ASP A 753 -28.34 11.35 -3.34
CA ASP A 753 -27.25 10.88 -4.22
C ASP A 753 -27.69 10.21 -5.57
N ARG A 754 -28.93 10.38 -6.05
CA ARG A 754 -29.41 9.86 -7.37
C ARG A 754 -29.85 11.01 -8.28
N VAL A 755 -29.25 11.12 -9.47
CA VAL A 755 -29.38 12.23 -10.46
C VAL A 755 -30.81 12.78 -10.55
N ARG A 756 -30.99 14.05 -10.17
CA ARG A 756 -32.26 14.77 -10.29
C ARG A 756 -32.08 15.90 -11.31
N HIS A 757 -33.13 16.24 -12.06
CA HIS A 757 -33.19 17.42 -12.96
C HIS A 757 -32.46 17.35 -14.32
N ASN A 758 -32.34 16.17 -14.96
CA ASN A 758 -31.98 16.04 -16.38
C ASN A 758 -30.77 16.87 -16.88
N GLY A 759 -29.72 17.03 -16.07
CA GLY A 759 -28.51 17.76 -16.46
C GLY A 759 -28.62 19.29 -16.45
N ILE A 760 -29.66 19.84 -15.81
CA ILE A 760 -29.81 21.29 -15.62
C ILE A 760 -28.69 21.79 -14.71
N ALA A 761 -27.95 22.81 -15.17
CA ALA A 761 -26.86 23.43 -14.43
C ALA A 761 -27.31 24.66 -13.62
N CYS A 762 -26.60 24.93 -12.54
CA CYS A 762 -26.83 26.12 -11.73
C CYS A 762 -26.38 27.38 -12.47
N ALA A 763 -27.21 28.42 -12.46
CA ALA A 763 -26.94 29.68 -13.15
C ALA A 763 -25.86 30.57 -12.50
N VAL A 764 -25.38 30.21 -11.30
CA VAL A 764 -24.32 30.94 -10.60
C VAL A 764 -23.00 30.17 -10.64
N CYS A 765 -23.00 28.86 -10.32
CA CYS A 765 -21.76 28.07 -10.31
C CYS A 765 -21.57 27.18 -11.55
N SER A 766 -22.52 27.17 -12.48
CA SER A 766 -22.50 26.36 -13.71
C SER A 766 -22.39 24.84 -13.50
N TYR A 767 -22.52 24.35 -12.26
CA TYR A 767 -22.42 22.93 -11.93
C TYR A 767 -23.77 22.22 -12.16
N PRO A 768 -23.77 20.96 -12.66
CA PRO A 768 -24.98 20.15 -12.76
C PRO A 768 -25.70 20.04 -11.42
N ILE A 769 -26.99 20.34 -11.39
CA ILE A 769 -27.78 20.34 -10.17
C ILE A 769 -28.14 18.89 -9.83
N THR A 770 -27.34 18.25 -8.99
CA THR A 770 -27.59 16.88 -8.52
C THR A 770 -28.47 16.79 -7.27
N GLY A 771 -28.89 17.94 -6.71
CA GLY A 771 -29.77 18.09 -5.54
C GLY A 771 -31.04 18.90 -5.85
N PRO A 772 -31.74 19.50 -4.86
CA PRO A 772 -32.93 20.32 -5.12
C PRO A 772 -32.63 21.48 -6.07
N ARG A 773 -33.52 21.69 -7.04
CA ARG A 773 -33.42 22.76 -8.03
C ARG A 773 -34.31 23.92 -7.61
N PHE A 774 -33.71 25.09 -7.37
CA PHE A 774 -34.43 26.32 -7.07
C PHE A 774 -34.56 27.12 -8.36
N LYS A 775 -35.72 27.03 -9.00
CA LYS A 775 -35.99 27.74 -10.26
C LYS A 775 -36.60 29.09 -9.95
N GLU A 776 -36.01 30.15 -10.45
CA GLU A 776 -36.58 31.49 -10.41
C GLU A 776 -37.73 31.58 -11.42
N THR A 777 -38.89 32.09 -10.99
CA THR A 777 -40.16 32.05 -11.75
C THR A 777 -40.31 33.20 -12.77
N ASN A 778 -39.61 34.33 -12.61
CA ASN A 778 -39.65 35.50 -13.48
C ASN A 778 -38.51 35.52 -14.53
N ALA A 779 -37.29 35.25 -14.09
CA ALA A 779 -36.01 35.24 -14.79
C ALA A 779 -35.61 33.86 -15.31
N ASN A 780 -36.37 32.80 -15.00
CA ASN A 780 -36.25 31.45 -15.56
C ASN A 780 -34.88 30.77 -15.40
N PHE A 781 -34.05 31.17 -14.43
CA PHE A 781 -32.80 30.49 -14.12
C PHE A 781 -32.96 29.49 -12.98
N SER A 782 -32.03 28.53 -12.88
CA SER A 782 -32.05 27.50 -11.83
C SER A 782 -30.81 27.61 -10.98
N LEU A 783 -30.94 27.52 -9.66
CA LEU A 783 -29.81 27.49 -8.73
C LEU A 783 -29.68 26.11 -8.09
N CYS A 784 -28.43 25.67 -7.91
CA CYS A 784 -28.15 24.58 -6.99
C CYS A 784 -28.40 25.06 -5.56
N SER A 785 -28.62 24.10 -4.67
CA SER A 785 -28.82 24.36 -3.25
C SER A 785 -27.71 25.21 -2.61
N THR A 786 -26.47 25.11 -3.10
CA THR A 786 -25.34 25.91 -2.60
C THR A 786 -25.44 27.38 -3.01
N CYS A 787 -25.74 27.68 -4.28
CA CYS A 787 -25.83 29.08 -4.73
C CYS A 787 -27.10 29.76 -4.22
N TYR A 788 -28.22 29.04 -4.20
CA TYR A 788 -29.45 29.51 -3.58
C TYR A 788 -29.27 29.72 -2.07
N GLY A 789 -28.65 28.77 -1.39
CA GLY A 789 -28.33 28.83 0.04
C GLY A 789 -27.27 29.87 0.41
N ASP A 790 -26.44 30.29 -0.53
CA ASP A 790 -25.53 31.43 -0.37
C ASP A 790 -26.21 32.77 -0.68
N GLY A 791 -27.51 32.79 -0.98
CA GLY A 791 -28.23 33.99 -1.43
C GLY A 791 -27.58 34.62 -2.67
N LYS A 792 -26.92 33.81 -3.50
CA LYS A 792 -26.30 34.25 -4.75
C LYS A 792 -27.31 34.09 -5.86
N VAL A 793 -27.59 35.20 -6.52
CA VAL A 793 -28.34 35.24 -7.77
C VAL A 793 -27.38 35.62 -8.90
N PRO A 794 -27.63 35.20 -10.14
CA PRO A 794 -26.82 35.62 -11.28
C PRO A 794 -26.88 37.14 -11.45
N ASP A 795 -25.78 37.73 -11.93
CA ASP A 795 -25.66 39.19 -12.12
C ASP A 795 -26.72 39.77 -13.08
N HIS A 796 -27.35 38.91 -13.88
CA HIS A 796 -28.46 39.25 -14.76
C HIS A 796 -29.55 38.15 -14.74
N PRO A 797 -30.84 38.52 -14.71
CA PRO A 797 -31.41 39.87 -14.76
C PRO A 797 -31.50 40.53 -13.37
N LYS A 798 -31.27 41.84 -13.32
CA LYS A 798 -31.53 42.67 -12.13
C LYS A 798 -33.05 42.72 -11.90
N GLN A 799 -33.50 42.28 -10.74
CA GLN A 799 -34.91 42.34 -10.36
C GLN A 799 -35.05 42.94 -8.96
N GLU A 800 -36.12 43.72 -8.76
CA GLU A 800 -36.46 44.31 -7.46
C GLU A 800 -36.81 43.23 -6.42
N SER A 801 -37.25 42.06 -6.87
CA SER A 801 -37.56 40.91 -6.03
C SER A 801 -37.40 39.63 -6.85
N TYR A 802 -36.75 38.61 -6.28
CA TYR A 802 -36.68 37.27 -6.87
C TYR A 802 -37.65 36.33 -6.18
N SER A 803 -38.25 35.44 -6.95
CA SER A 803 -39.09 34.36 -6.43
C SER A 803 -38.63 33.04 -6.96
N PHE A 804 -38.32 32.15 -6.02
CA PHE A 804 -37.82 30.84 -6.32
C PHE A 804 -38.85 29.79 -5.97
N ARG A 805 -38.96 28.81 -6.86
CA ARG A 805 -39.72 27.60 -6.67
C ARG A 805 -38.79 26.41 -6.60
N GLU A 806 -38.86 25.68 -5.49
CA GLU A 806 -38.07 24.48 -5.28
C GLU A 806 -38.71 23.29 -6.00
N TYR A 807 -37.88 22.55 -6.73
CA TYR A 807 -38.25 21.31 -7.37
C TYR A 807 -37.31 20.22 -6.88
N ASN A 808 -37.89 19.12 -6.41
CA ASN A 808 -37.14 17.96 -5.92
C ASN A 808 -36.88 16.92 -7.02
N SER A 809 -37.55 17.03 -8.17
CA SER A 809 -37.36 16.20 -9.36
C SER A 809 -37.76 16.97 -10.63
N GLU A 810 -37.38 16.48 -11.82
CA GLU A 810 -37.83 17.07 -13.09
C GLU A 810 -39.33 16.83 -13.32
N THR A 811 -39.83 15.68 -12.88
CA THR A 811 -41.26 15.34 -12.98
C THR A 811 -42.16 16.30 -12.22
N ASP A 812 -41.71 16.83 -11.09
CA ASP A 812 -42.47 17.84 -10.34
C ASP A 812 -42.48 19.20 -11.06
N ALA A 813 -41.39 19.54 -11.73
CA ALA A 813 -41.31 20.74 -12.56
C ALA A 813 -42.23 20.68 -13.77
N VAL A 814 -42.33 19.51 -14.42
CA VAL A 814 -43.20 19.30 -15.59
C VAL A 814 -44.67 19.31 -15.21
N LYS A 815 -45.07 18.64 -14.11
CA LYS A 815 -46.46 18.64 -13.62
C LYS A 815 -46.99 20.04 -13.33
N ASP A 816 -46.13 20.89 -12.81
CA ASP A 816 -46.43 22.28 -12.52
C ASP A 816 -46.56 23.14 -13.79
N LYS A 817 -45.68 22.94 -14.76
CA LYS A 817 -45.76 23.58 -16.09
C LYS A 817 -47.05 23.21 -16.83
N LEU A 818 -47.53 21.97 -16.68
CA LEU A 818 -48.79 21.48 -17.26
C LEU A 818 -50.03 22.02 -16.54
N ARG A 819 -49.97 22.29 -15.24
CA ARG A 819 -51.07 22.94 -14.49
C ARG A 819 -51.26 24.40 -14.86
N PHE A 820 -50.19 25.10 -15.23
CA PHE A 820 -50.26 26.47 -15.76
C PHE A 820 -50.88 26.55 -17.18
N LEU A 821 -50.70 25.52 -18.01
CA LEU A 821 -51.33 25.43 -19.35
C LEU A 821 -52.83 25.06 -19.31
N GLY A 822 -53.34 24.58 -18.17
CA GLY A 822 -54.76 24.23 -17.98
C GLY A 822 -55.60 25.32 -17.32
N ARG A 823 -55.04 26.52 -17.12
CA ARG A 823 -55.74 27.71 -16.58
C ARG A 823 -55.69 28.92 -17.51
N SER A 824 -55.30 28.72 -18.77
CA SER A 824 -55.38 29.69 -19.86
C SER A 824 -56.37 29.23 -20.91
#